data_AF-A0A9D7LAV2-F1
#
_entry.id   AF-A0A9D7LAV2-F1
#
_cell.length_a   1.000
_cell.length_b   1.000
_cell.length_c   1.000
_cell.angle_alpha   90.00
_cell.angle_beta   90.00
_cell.angle_gamma   90.00
#
_symmetry.space_group_name_H-M   'P 1'
#
loop_
_entity.id
_entity.type
_entity.pdbx_description
1 polymer ?
#
loop_
_entity_poly.entity_id
_entity_poly.type
_entity_poly.pdbx_seq_one_letter_code
_entity_poly.pdbx_strand_id
1 'polypeptide(L)'
;MPATDLSVYTRALDASLASRLQFRLPALPTEGTEDLAPVDRRLQAFLDRYLADAGGAPQLPASTLVLDRPGLARLLSLPPDRDEHASAILTSYRVRQGVLHNPRSDRRTTQGTFHVAEGGLPIPNDKKAVPAAVFGALLRRALNPPASLLSLPYTATAERPAGSLVSLLLRPVVCPAVPGYGEERSLEVRFFAPGALVANLDFVERIFGNAGDPALPANDAALDPAHWSGHTGCVILAPHLNGLTKRELGLPAHADATARQQRDGMCWRDPAELYNEGGAFKLTARDASGVIITLISDNYFGYCKKEVKTQISFAANLLGRAEEEHAGGAIAFPSYDLGEDFQLSTYVPVVGHTFERALALLGDRAELQPGGWASDRLFPDILYVPQDAQFSLRLQRITWRDAGGTERTLKLLPGLTYVLPSGYKVAMVKPTDGRRRWRLAGTTAEGLLCHKPCTVSGGGKSEISKSIADATITGPVFVNDVTRDLEAVDAILRRDYSDRFHDPARRPAHTRPLLSPERSLGSVVKLLSPNPDYTLEYNAWLGSIPRYIRDIVLLIKRIYQPVWGDNWREHFSVDTINGRPGNELKLKGQKLLTHYLRIGFTPDGNWRIFGLRKDFYPACKIQVEDDITASTVVPAATLAGLPRTVTASSVKFVHNCEQHLFQRPDDAVHRGYDRRTERDFTQPGNFLSNYEPLTRATATAIVEDTLGFEHFTEPVQQLFNAFLAEQQPAYLASSAHPRLVDGKPSKNPRYLQYRPDLEDPRSTYLAHLGARLYRELPLGTPALFPVGAVLMGRRQNGPDKGVRPLCAYGPVHYQELPEAFMDLIASLTGKSPSTTGAGSEGALTKGPFNALPPIHDLNATLVSFIVTGLPIFASVAGTIGPRYRVDHDISLLVPELWCRMTPQERQPEFLIKHGHLERCTDFTHAGRTHPASRLGWRITERFVQTFCGRVLGDPGSVFEPDMLRPELQDPAVYADSIDNIVTAMRSAAGTTFADGSVTHAVPPLHALLHIMRDGTWEGRTVDDPVFRALFNRDQVLTSDWYLARLKAQQTVDTLLWEKHARYLEAFLARHAGTGLPLADRAAAARQSLAAVRAPAYLQSLTGTIGADPALAAAMKA
;
A
#
# COMPACT_ATOMS: atom_id res chain seq x y z
N MET A 1 5.97 10.66 23.07
CA MET A 1 6.80 11.64 23.82
C MET A 1 6.15 11.84 25.18
N PRO A 2 6.88 11.89 26.31
CA PRO A 2 6.25 12.17 27.59
C PRO A 2 5.80 13.63 27.63
N ALA A 3 4.60 13.86 28.16
CA ALA A 3 3.97 15.15 28.31
C ALA A 3 4.89 16.10 29.07
N THR A 4 5.47 17.08 28.36
CA THR A 4 6.12 18.21 28.99
C THR A 4 4.99 19.14 29.44
N ASP A 5 4.87 19.28 30.76
CA ASP A 5 3.91 20.15 31.42
C ASP A 5 4.11 21.61 30.95
N LEU A 6 3.24 22.05 30.05
CA LEU A 6 3.21 23.42 29.50
C LEU A 6 2.84 24.49 30.56
N SER A 7 2.48 24.08 31.78
CA SER A 7 2.19 25.01 32.87
C SER A 7 3.44 25.74 33.40
N VAL A 8 4.63 25.20 33.15
CA VAL A 8 5.90 25.84 33.56
C VAL A 8 6.27 27.03 32.66
N TYR A 9 5.78 27.08 31.42
CA TYR A 9 6.03 28.21 30.51
C TYR A 9 5.00 29.34 30.60
N THR A 10 3.86 29.12 31.24
CA THR A 10 2.74 30.08 31.25
C THR A 10 2.65 30.96 32.50
N ARG A 11 3.63 30.89 33.43
CA ARG A 11 3.63 31.74 34.66
C ARG A 11 4.84 32.66 34.84
N ALA A 12 5.65 32.90 33.81
CA ALA A 12 6.80 33.81 33.95
C ALA A 12 7.06 34.71 32.74
N LEU A 13 6.02 35.12 32.01
CA LEU A 13 6.13 36.22 31.04
C LEU A 13 5.62 37.51 31.67
N ASP A 14 6.45 38.03 32.57
CA ASP A 14 6.35 39.38 33.08
C ASP A 14 6.47 40.36 31.90
N ALA A 15 5.51 41.29 31.79
CA ALA A 15 5.49 42.34 30.76
C ALA A 15 6.77 43.19 30.77
N SER A 16 7.56 43.13 31.85
CA SER A 16 8.87 43.77 31.95
C SER A 16 9.93 43.14 31.04
N LEU A 17 9.86 41.84 30.69
CA LEU A 17 10.87 41.20 29.83
C LEU A 17 10.71 41.58 28.36
N ALA A 18 9.49 41.80 27.88
CA ALA A 18 9.22 42.30 26.53
C ALA A 18 9.75 43.73 26.32
N SER A 19 9.79 44.54 27.38
CA SER A 19 10.40 45.88 27.34
C SER A 19 11.94 45.85 27.44
N ARG A 20 12.51 44.83 28.09
CA ARG A 20 13.98 44.67 28.27
C ARG A 20 14.64 43.90 27.13
N LEU A 21 13.89 43.07 26.42
CA LEU A 21 14.27 42.45 25.15
C LEU A 21 13.81 43.33 23.98
N GLN A 22 14.16 44.62 24.01
CA GLN A 22 14.36 45.33 22.76
C GLN A 22 15.54 44.66 22.07
N PHE A 23 15.27 43.61 21.28
CA PHE A 23 16.11 43.31 20.13
C PHE A 23 16.18 44.63 19.36
N ARG A 24 17.33 45.32 19.47
CA ARG A 24 17.76 46.22 18.40
C ARG A 24 17.88 45.32 17.18
N LEU A 25 16.78 45.13 16.46
CA LEU A 25 16.83 44.72 15.08
C LEU A 25 17.81 45.72 14.44
N PRO A 26 18.96 45.28 13.91
CA PRO A 26 19.73 46.19 13.07
C PRO A 26 18.76 46.75 12.04
N ALA A 27 18.82 48.05 11.78
CA ALA A 27 18.01 48.65 10.73
C ALA A 27 18.12 47.74 9.50
N LEU A 28 16.99 47.14 9.11
CA LEU A 28 16.92 46.32 7.91
C LEU A 28 17.50 47.19 6.78
N PRO A 29 18.39 46.67 5.93
CA PRO A 29 18.80 47.41 4.75
C PRO A 29 17.54 47.83 4.00
N THR A 30 17.22 49.12 4.01
CA THR A 30 16.06 49.66 3.28
C THR A 30 16.31 49.74 1.78
N GLU A 31 17.44 49.20 1.29
CA GLU A 31 17.78 49.10 -0.12
C GLU A 31 18.51 47.76 -0.37
N GLY A 32 17.72 46.74 -0.66
CA GLY A 32 18.16 45.42 -1.12
C GLY A 32 16.92 44.58 -1.36
N THR A 33 16.73 44.10 -2.60
CA THR A 33 15.65 43.15 -2.93
C THR A 33 15.67 42.00 -1.93
N GLU A 34 14.56 41.73 -1.22
CA GLU A 34 14.47 40.57 -0.34
C GLU A 34 14.87 39.30 -1.11
N ASP A 35 16.00 38.68 -0.71
CA ASP A 35 16.57 37.55 -1.43
C ASP A 35 15.68 36.30 -1.27
N LEU A 36 15.22 35.74 -2.39
CA LEU A 36 14.51 34.47 -2.41
C LEU A 36 15.40 33.34 -1.86
N ALA A 37 14.81 32.40 -1.11
CA ALA A 37 15.50 31.19 -0.68
C ALA A 37 16.01 30.38 -1.90
N PRO A 38 17.08 29.56 -1.77
CA PRO A 38 17.64 28.79 -2.89
C PRO A 38 16.63 28.01 -3.73
N VAL A 39 15.67 27.35 -3.09
CA VAL A 39 14.58 26.63 -3.73
C VAL A 39 13.65 27.57 -4.52
N ASP A 40 13.31 28.72 -3.97
CA ASP A 40 12.45 29.72 -4.61
C ASP A 40 13.15 30.40 -5.79
N ARG A 41 14.48 30.58 -5.73
CA ARG A 41 15.27 31.04 -6.88
C ARG A 41 15.23 30.06 -8.04
N ARG A 42 15.30 28.74 -7.77
CA ARG A 42 15.17 27.70 -8.81
C ARG A 42 13.78 27.74 -9.46
N LEU A 43 12.74 27.91 -8.64
CA LEU A 43 11.36 28.04 -9.11
C LEU A 43 11.14 29.31 -9.93
N GLN A 44 11.63 30.46 -9.47
CA GLN A 44 11.52 31.75 -10.17
C GLN A 44 12.27 31.71 -11.50
N ALA A 45 13.49 31.17 -11.53
CA ALA A 45 14.25 31.03 -12.78
C ALA A 45 13.56 30.15 -13.83
N PHE A 46 12.82 29.12 -13.40
CA PHE A 46 11.95 28.37 -14.29
C PHE A 46 10.79 29.23 -14.79
N LEU A 47 10.07 29.91 -13.90
CA LEU A 47 8.91 30.74 -14.26
C LEU A 47 9.29 31.85 -15.25
N ASP A 48 10.38 32.57 -14.98
CA ASP A 48 10.87 33.67 -15.82
C ASP A 48 11.15 33.19 -17.25
N ARG A 49 11.80 32.02 -17.39
CA ARG A 49 12.06 31.38 -18.69
C ARG A 49 10.77 30.90 -19.34
N TYR A 50 9.92 30.19 -18.58
CA TYR A 50 8.72 29.53 -19.10
C TYR A 50 7.65 30.52 -19.58
N LEU A 51 7.59 31.71 -18.95
CA LEU A 51 6.61 32.75 -19.26
C LEU A 51 7.20 33.95 -20.00
N ALA A 52 8.43 33.87 -20.50
CA ALA A 52 9.10 34.97 -21.20
C ALA A 52 8.25 35.52 -22.36
N ASP A 53 7.72 34.63 -23.20
CA ASP A 53 6.89 34.99 -24.35
C ASP A 53 5.40 35.15 -23.99
N ALA A 54 5.03 34.95 -22.73
CA ALA A 54 3.65 34.92 -22.23
C ALA A 54 3.28 36.12 -21.34
N GLY A 55 4.04 37.22 -21.48
CA GLY A 55 3.83 38.46 -20.72
C GLY A 55 4.58 38.51 -19.38
N GLY A 56 5.58 37.64 -19.18
CA GLY A 56 6.44 37.62 -18.01
C GLY A 56 5.84 36.89 -16.79
N ALA A 57 6.72 36.37 -15.95
CA ALA A 57 6.34 35.70 -14.71
C ALA A 57 6.08 36.71 -13.57
N PRO A 58 5.07 36.47 -12.70
CA PRO A 58 5.04 37.14 -11.40
C PRO A 58 6.19 36.66 -10.52
N GLN A 59 6.62 37.50 -9.59
CA GLN A 59 7.59 37.14 -8.57
C GLN A 59 6.94 36.29 -7.48
N LEU A 60 7.59 35.20 -7.08
CA LEU A 60 7.22 34.43 -5.90
C LEU A 60 7.38 35.28 -4.62
N PRO A 61 6.54 35.07 -3.59
CA PRO A 61 6.57 35.87 -2.38
C PRO A 61 7.86 35.62 -1.59
N ALA A 62 8.71 36.65 -1.45
CA ALA A 62 9.92 36.58 -0.64
C ALA A 62 9.61 36.56 0.87
N SER A 63 8.62 37.34 1.28
CA SER A 63 8.12 37.40 2.66
C SER A 63 6.93 36.46 2.87
N THR A 64 7.16 35.29 3.44
CA THR A 64 6.12 34.36 3.91
C THR A 64 6.34 33.99 5.37
N LEU A 65 5.28 33.58 6.08
CA LEU A 65 5.44 32.91 7.36
C LEU A 65 5.93 31.49 7.10
N VAL A 66 7.24 31.26 7.26
CA VAL A 66 7.89 29.96 7.06
C VAL A 66 7.59 29.05 8.24
N LEU A 67 7.16 27.82 7.94
CA LEU A 67 6.95 26.75 8.93
C LEU A 67 8.23 25.93 9.06
N ASP A 68 9.23 26.47 9.76
CA ASP A 68 10.56 25.86 9.90
C ASP A 68 10.63 24.68 10.87
N ARG A 69 9.58 24.44 11.66
CA ARG A 69 9.55 23.40 12.69
C ARG A 69 8.25 22.60 12.67
N PRO A 70 8.32 21.29 12.95
CA PRO A 70 7.12 20.48 13.06
C PRO A 70 6.12 21.01 14.09
N GLY A 71 4.82 20.96 13.75
CA GLY A 71 3.71 21.31 14.64
C GLY A 71 3.31 22.79 14.67
N LEU A 72 4.11 23.70 14.09
CA LEU A 72 3.73 25.12 13.97
C LEU A 72 2.46 25.28 13.12
N ALA A 73 2.35 24.53 12.02
CA ALA A 73 1.18 24.56 11.15
C ALA A 73 -0.12 24.24 11.91
N ARG A 74 -0.06 23.23 12.78
CA ARG A 74 -1.18 22.81 13.64
C ARG A 74 -1.56 23.89 14.63
N LEU A 75 -0.57 24.44 15.34
CA LEU A 75 -0.78 25.52 16.29
C LEU A 75 -1.49 26.70 15.59
N LEU A 76 -1.04 27.04 14.39
CA LEU A 76 -1.58 28.16 13.62
C LEU A 76 -3.02 27.93 13.09
N SER A 77 -3.49 26.68 13.10
CA SER A 77 -4.77 26.29 12.51
C SER A 77 -6.01 26.63 13.35
N LEU A 78 -5.82 27.05 14.61
CA LEU A 78 -6.88 27.41 15.56
C LEU A 78 -6.44 28.60 16.44
N PRO A 79 -7.36 29.46 16.89
CA PRO A 79 -7.10 30.44 17.94
C PRO A 79 -6.59 29.76 19.22
N PRO A 80 -5.67 30.38 19.97
CA PRO A 80 -5.17 29.81 21.22
C PRO A 80 -6.26 29.77 22.32
N ASP A 81 -7.20 30.70 22.27
CA ASP A 81 -8.27 30.95 23.26
C ASP A 81 -9.61 30.28 22.92
N ARG A 82 -9.70 29.54 21.81
CA ARG A 82 -10.95 28.88 21.36
C ARG A 82 -10.69 27.48 20.82
N ASP A 83 -11.72 26.64 20.93
CA ASP A 83 -11.73 25.28 20.38
C ASP A 83 -12.39 25.20 18.99
N GLU A 84 -12.78 26.33 18.41
CA GLU A 84 -13.40 26.41 17.08
C GLU A 84 -12.90 27.63 16.32
N HIS A 85 -12.76 27.46 15.00
CA HIS A 85 -12.59 28.54 14.05
C HIS A 85 -13.31 28.22 12.73
N ALA A 86 -14.06 29.19 12.22
CA ALA A 86 -14.80 29.06 10.97
C ALA A 86 -14.43 30.17 9.98
N SER A 87 -14.31 29.79 8.72
CA SER A 87 -14.20 30.69 7.55
C SER A 87 -15.17 30.23 6.47
N ALA A 88 -15.27 30.98 5.36
CA ALA A 88 -16.11 30.59 4.22
C ALA A 88 -15.67 29.29 3.52
N ILE A 89 -14.48 28.76 3.83
CA ILE A 89 -13.89 27.62 3.10
C ILE A 89 -13.41 26.47 4.00
N LEU A 90 -13.21 26.73 5.29
CA LEU A 90 -12.74 25.74 6.24
C LEU A 90 -13.32 26.02 7.62
N THR A 91 -13.86 24.98 8.26
CA THR A 91 -14.20 24.99 9.68
C THR A 91 -13.31 24.01 10.42
N SER A 92 -12.72 24.44 11.52
CA SER A 92 -11.72 23.71 12.30
C SER A 92 -12.12 23.65 13.76
N TYR A 93 -11.85 22.52 14.40
CA TYR A 93 -12.17 22.28 15.80
C TYR A 93 -10.98 21.66 16.53
N ARG A 94 -10.74 22.10 17.76
CA ARG A 94 -9.94 21.35 18.73
C ARG A 94 -10.84 20.25 19.29
N VAL A 95 -10.42 19.00 19.11
CA VAL A 95 -11.15 17.84 19.65
C VAL A 95 -10.29 17.14 20.69
N ARG A 96 -10.92 16.38 21.60
CA ARG A 96 -10.23 15.70 22.70
C ARG A 96 -9.04 14.83 22.27
N GLN A 97 -9.13 14.23 21.10
CA GLN A 97 -8.11 13.37 20.53
C GLN A 97 -7.17 14.08 19.52
N GLY A 98 -7.32 15.38 19.26
CA GLY A 98 -6.50 16.08 18.25
C GLY A 98 -7.19 17.29 17.60
N VAL A 99 -7.17 17.34 16.27
CA VAL A 99 -7.81 18.40 15.48
C VAL A 99 -8.76 17.81 14.43
N LEU A 100 -9.88 18.50 14.20
CA LEU A 100 -10.88 18.15 13.20
C LEU A 100 -11.05 19.31 12.21
N HIS A 101 -10.91 19.02 10.91
CA HIS A 101 -11.02 20.00 9.85
C HIS A 101 -12.05 19.59 8.79
N ASN A 102 -13.09 20.40 8.65
CA ASN A 102 -14.17 20.23 7.68
C ASN A 102 -14.06 21.31 6.59
N PRO A 103 -13.39 21.01 5.45
CA PRO A 103 -13.30 21.93 4.31
C PRO A 103 -14.66 22.09 3.62
N ARG A 104 -14.83 23.13 2.79
CA ARG A 104 -16.07 23.37 2.05
C ARG A 104 -16.50 22.14 1.24
N SER A 105 -15.57 21.61 0.44
CA SER A 105 -15.76 20.38 -0.34
C SER A 105 -15.38 19.16 0.50
N ASP A 106 -16.31 18.21 0.71
CA ASP A 106 -16.05 17.02 1.54
C ASP A 106 -15.26 15.92 0.79
N ARG A 107 -15.06 16.05 -0.52
CA ARG A 107 -14.38 15.05 -1.35
C ARG A 107 -13.69 15.66 -2.57
N ARG A 108 -12.76 14.89 -3.12
CA ARG A 108 -12.07 15.21 -4.37
C ARG A 108 -12.91 14.79 -5.59
N THR A 109 -12.87 15.60 -6.63
CA THR A 109 -13.33 15.27 -7.99
C THR A 109 -12.12 14.99 -8.89
N THR A 110 -12.26 14.07 -9.84
CA THR A 110 -11.22 13.76 -10.85
C THR A 110 -11.61 14.22 -12.25
N GLN A 111 -12.90 14.11 -12.60
CA GLN A 111 -13.42 14.48 -13.91
C GLN A 111 -13.15 15.95 -14.23
N GLY A 112 -12.41 16.20 -15.31
CA GLY A 112 -12.13 17.56 -15.79
C GLY A 112 -11.28 18.42 -14.86
N THR A 113 -10.62 17.84 -13.85
CA THR A 113 -9.91 18.60 -12.80
C THR A 113 -8.41 18.78 -13.05
N PHE A 114 -7.78 18.01 -13.94
CA PHE A 114 -6.34 18.07 -14.15
C PHE A 114 -6.02 18.78 -15.47
N HIS A 115 -5.49 19.99 -15.34
CA HIS A 115 -5.07 20.85 -16.43
C HIS A 115 -3.54 20.92 -16.51
N VAL A 116 -3.01 21.09 -17.71
CA VAL A 116 -1.57 21.20 -17.96
C VAL A 116 -1.29 22.37 -18.89
N ALA A 117 -0.32 23.21 -18.51
CA ALA A 117 0.09 24.36 -19.30
C ALA A 117 0.91 23.94 -20.54
N GLU A 118 0.66 24.62 -21.65
CA GLU A 118 1.45 24.57 -22.89
C GLU A 118 2.83 25.24 -22.70
N GLY A 119 3.79 24.96 -23.57
CA GLY A 119 5.15 25.52 -23.52
C GLY A 119 6.19 24.66 -22.80
N GLY A 120 5.80 23.47 -22.33
CA GLY A 120 6.70 22.50 -21.70
C GLY A 120 6.72 21.13 -22.39
N LEU A 121 6.92 20.07 -21.61
CA LEU A 121 6.82 18.69 -22.11
C LEU A 121 5.42 18.39 -22.70
N PRO A 122 5.28 17.41 -23.63
CA PRO A 122 4.00 17.12 -24.28
C PRO A 122 2.84 16.91 -23.30
N ILE A 123 1.64 17.36 -23.66
CA ILE A 123 0.45 17.26 -22.82
C ILE A 123 -0.30 15.97 -23.14
N PRO A 124 -0.61 15.11 -22.14
CA PRO A 124 -1.38 13.90 -22.38
C PRO A 124 -2.78 14.21 -22.94
N ASN A 125 -3.30 13.33 -23.80
CA ASN A 125 -4.60 13.55 -24.44
C ASN A 125 -5.76 13.68 -23.44
N ASP A 126 -5.68 13.01 -22.29
CA ASP A 126 -6.72 12.98 -21.25
C ASP A 126 -6.72 14.21 -20.32
N LYS A 127 -5.73 15.10 -20.45
CA LYS A 127 -5.63 16.35 -19.67
C LYS A 127 -6.20 17.53 -20.47
N LYS A 128 -6.67 18.56 -19.76
CA LYS A 128 -7.04 19.83 -20.41
C LYS A 128 -5.78 20.66 -20.71
N ALA A 129 -5.59 21.05 -21.97
CA ALA A 129 -4.45 21.88 -22.39
C ALA A 129 -4.75 23.36 -22.15
N VAL A 130 -3.85 24.07 -21.48
CA VAL A 130 -4.03 25.48 -21.10
C VAL A 130 -2.93 26.35 -21.69
N PRO A 131 -3.25 27.44 -22.42
CA PRO A 131 -2.23 28.34 -22.94
C PRO A 131 -1.30 28.89 -21.85
N ALA A 132 -0.01 29.03 -22.13
CA ALA A 132 0.98 29.53 -21.16
C ALA A 132 0.61 30.90 -20.58
N ALA A 133 0.05 31.81 -21.40
CA ALA A 133 -0.43 33.12 -20.97
C ALA A 133 -1.57 33.03 -19.94
N VAL A 134 -2.47 32.05 -20.09
CA VAL A 134 -3.57 31.80 -19.14
C VAL A 134 -3.02 31.24 -17.82
N PHE A 135 -2.02 30.34 -17.89
CA PHE A 135 -1.31 29.89 -16.69
C PHE A 135 -0.64 31.06 -15.96
N GLY A 136 0.06 31.95 -16.68
CA GLY A 136 0.67 33.15 -16.10
C GLY A 136 -0.35 34.09 -15.46
N ALA A 137 -1.53 34.27 -16.07
CA ALA A 137 -2.63 35.05 -15.51
C ALA A 137 -3.19 34.42 -14.22
N LEU A 138 -3.41 33.10 -14.22
CA LEU A 138 -3.86 32.37 -13.03
C LEU A 138 -2.82 32.40 -11.91
N LEU A 139 -1.54 32.23 -12.22
CA LEU A 139 -0.44 32.32 -11.24
C LEU A 139 -0.37 33.70 -10.62
N ARG A 140 -0.49 34.78 -11.42
CA ARG A 140 -0.58 36.16 -10.92
C ARG A 140 -1.71 36.34 -9.91
N ARG A 141 -2.90 35.77 -10.17
CA ARG A 141 -4.02 35.83 -9.23
C ARG A 141 -3.82 34.90 -8.03
N ALA A 142 -3.17 33.75 -8.20
CA ALA A 142 -2.90 32.80 -7.12
C ALA A 142 -2.00 33.39 -6.03
N LEU A 143 -0.98 34.16 -6.43
CA LEU A 143 -0.04 34.82 -5.52
C LEU A 143 -0.61 36.09 -4.85
N ASN A 144 -1.80 36.54 -5.25
CA ASN A 144 -2.50 37.69 -4.68
C ASN A 144 -3.87 37.29 -4.13
N PRO A 145 -3.94 36.43 -3.09
CA PRO A 145 -5.21 36.03 -2.50
C PRO A 145 -5.91 37.21 -1.79
N PRO A 146 -7.25 37.20 -1.70
CA PRO A 146 -7.99 38.20 -0.95
C PRO A 146 -7.63 38.18 0.55
N ALA A 147 -7.73 39.33 1.21
CA ALA A 147 -7.41 39.49 2.64
C ALA A 147 -8.10 38.47 3.55
N SER A 148 -9.34 38.07 3.22
CA SER A 148 -10.08 37.05 3.96
C SER A 148 -9.42 35.67 3.94
N LEU A 149 -8.68 35.31 2.88
CA LEU A 149 -7.91 34.07 2.82
C LEU A 149 -6.52 34.20 3.46
N LEU A 150 -5.96 35.41 3.54
CA LEU A 150 -4.66 35.64 4.19
C LEU A 150 -4.74 35.52 5.71
N SER A 151 -5.90 35.78 6.32
CA SER A 151 -6.10 35.77 7.77
C SER A 151 -5.64 34.46 8.43
N LEU A 152 -4.76 34.56 9.43
CA LEU A 152 -4.29 33.41 10.20
C LEU A 152 -5.30 33.04 11.30
N PRO A 153 -5.78 31.77 11.36
CA PRO A 153 -6.73 31.33 12.37
C PRO A 153 -6.27 31.61 13.81
N TYR A 154 -4.98 31.42 14.09
CA TYR A 154 -4.37 31.68 15.41
C TYR A 154 -4.61 33.11 15.94
N THR A 155 -4.63 34.09 15.04
CA THR A 155 -4.80 35.50 15.41
C THR A 155 -6.22 36.01 15.22
N ALA A 156 -7.17 35.14 14.86
CA ALA A 156 -8.53 35.54 14.49
C ALA A 156 -9.30 36.25 15.62
N THR A 157 -8.88 36.05 16.88
CA THR A 157 -9.47 36.66 18.08
C THR A 157 -8.69 37.88 18.60
N ALA A 158 -7.54 38.20 17.99
CA ALA A 158 -6.75 39.37 18.37
C ALA A 158 -7.42 40.68 17.90
N GLU A 159 -7.12 41.79 18.57
CA GLU A 159 -7.60 43.12 18.15
C GLU A 159 -7.18 43.49 16.72
N ARG A 160 -6.01 43.00 16.29
CA ARG A 160 -5.48 43.14 14.94
C ARG A 160 -5.05 41.78 14.41
N PRO A 161 -5.95 41.02 13.76
CA PRO A 161 -5.60 39.74 13.16
C PRO A 161 -4.49 39.89 12.11
N ALA A 162 -3.53 38.97 12.13
CA ALA A 162 -2.46 38.93 11.15
C ALA A 162 -2.91 38.18 9.89
N GLY A 163 -2.48 38.67 8.72
CA GLY A 163 -2.69 38.00 7.45
C GLY A 163 -1.36 37.78 6.73
N SER A 164 -1.11 36.56 6.26
CA SER A 164 0.11 36.23 5.53
C SER A 164 -0.09 35.02 4.62
N LEU A 165 0.73 34.93 3.57
CA LEU A 165 1.04 33.63 2.97
C LEU A 165 1.92 32.85 3.95
N VAL A 166 1.68 31.55 4.02
CA VAL A 166 2.41 30.59 4.84
C VAL A 166 3.09 29.59 3.91
N SER A 167 4.29 29.15 4.27
CA SER A 167 5.05 28.25 3.40
C SER A 167 5.73 27.10 4.15
N LEU A 168 5.86 25.95 3.49
CA LEU A 168 6.50 24.73 4.00
C LEU A 168 7.44 24.08 2.98
N LEU A 169 8.63 23.66 3.41
CA LEU A 169 9.57 22.86 2.61
C LEU A 169 9.40 21.38 2.94
N LEU A 170 9.28 20.54 1.91
CA LEU A 170 9.22 19.07 2.01
C LEU A 170 10.38 18.42 1.24
N ARG A 171 10.80 17.22 1.66
CA ARG A 171 11.80 16.39 0.96
C ARG A 171 11.27 14.96 0.67
N PRO A 172 10.17 14.79 -0.08
CA PRO A 172 9.61 13.47 -0.35
C PRO A 172 10.54 12.57 -1.17
N VAL A 173 10.58 11.29 -0.82
CA VAL A 173 11.41 10.27 -1.48
C VAL A 173 10.95 9.99 -2.90
N VAL A 174 11.91 9.91 -3.83
CA VAL A 174 11.70 9.60 -5.27
C VAL A 174 12.35 8.28 -5.64
N CYS A 175 13.57 8.02 -5.17
CA CYS A 175 14.28 6.76 -5.36
C CYS A 175 14.67 6.21 -3.98
N PRO A 176 14.24 4.98 -3.63
CA PRO A 176 14.52 4.43 -2.31
C PRO A 176 16.00 4.08 -2.14
N ALA A 177 16.50 4.14 -0.90
CA ALA A 177 17.79 3.55 -0.59
C ALA A 177 17.75 2.03 -0.81
N VAL A 178 18.83 1.49 -1.37
CA VAL A 178 19.10 0.06 -1.39
C VAL A 178 20.43 -0.16 -0.70
N PRO A 179 20.44 -0.62 0.56
CA PRO A 179 21.66 -0.81 1.32
C PRO A 179 22.70 -1.66 0.58
N GLY A 180 23.91 -1.13 0.43
CA GLY A 180 25.00 -1.76 -0.33
C GLY A 180 25.02 -1.43 -1.83
N TYR A 181 24.08 -0.63 -2.33
CA TYR A 181 24.01 -0.23 -3.74
C TYR A 181 23.88 1.28 -3.96
N GLY A 182 22.94 1.94 -3.28
CA GLY A 182 22.74 3.38 -3.45
C GLY A 182 21.91 4.03 -2.35
N GLU A 183 22.17 5.31 -2.12
CA GLU A 183 21.46 6.16 -1.14
C GLU A 183 20.06 6.56 -1.63
N GLU A 184 19.21 6.91 -0.67
CA GLU A 184 17.89 7.48 -0.95
C GLU A 184 18.02 8.84 -1.63
N ARG A 185 17.17 9.12 -2.62
CA ARG A 185 17.07 10.43 -3.26
C ARG A 185 15.67 11.00 -3.14
N SER A 186 15.59 12.27 -2.75
CA SER A 186 14.36 13.03 -2.58
C SER A 186 14.21 14.16 -3.60
N LEU A 187 12.96 14.52 -3.86
CA LEU A 187 12.53 15.76 -4.49
C LEU A 187 12.50 16.84 -3.39
N GLU A 188 12.70 18.12 -3.71
CA GLU A 188 12.34 19.23 -2.80
C GLU A 188 11.03 19.87 -3.26
N VAL A 189 10.05 20.03 -2.37
CA VAL A 189 8.76 20.68 -2.69
C VAL A 189 8.58 21.91 -1.84
N ARG A 190 8.24 23.03 -2.49
CA ARG A 190 7.84 24.26 -1.82
C ARG A 190 6.33 24.46 -1.88
N PHE A 191 5.69 24.37 -0.72
CA PHE A 191 4.26 24.60 -0.57
C PHE A 191 3.98 26.04 -0.12
N PHE A 192 3.04 26.70 -0.80
CA PHE A 192 2.51 28.01 -0.44
C PHE A 192 1.00 27.91 -0.23
N ALA A 193 0.51 28.49 0.86
CA ALA A 193 -0.90 28.56 1.17
C ALA A 193 -1.25 29.91 1.83
N PRO A 194 -2.41 30.50 1.54
CA PRO A 194 -2.97 31.57 2.36
C PRO A 194 -3.14 31.13 3.82
N GLY A 195 -2.98 32.06 4.77
CA GLY A 195 -3.05 31.77 6.22
C GLY A 195 -4.30 31.02 6.67
N ALA A 196 -5.46 31.27 6.05
CA ALA A 196 -6.71 30.57 6.36
C ALA A 196 -6.67 29.07 6.04
N LEU A 197 -5.69 28.63 5.23
CA LEU A 197 -5.48 27.26 4.79
C LEU A 197 -4.25 26.61 5.42
N VAL A 198 -3.71 27.16 6.52
CA VAL A 198 -2.52 26.59 7.19
C VAL A 198 -2.73 25.15 7.68
N ALA A 199 -3.96 24.71 7.91
CA ALA A 199 -4.30 23.30 8.20
C ALA A 199 -3.91 22.35 7.05
N ASN A 200 -3.88 22.82 5.79
CA ASN A 200 -3.39 22.04 4.67
C ASN A 200 -1.88 21.79 4.77
N LEU A 201 -1.13 22.71 5.38
CA LEU A 201 0.30 22.53 5.64
C LEU A 201 0.53 21.58 6.82
N ASP A 202 -0.27 21.61 7.90
CA ASP A 202 -0.25 20.55 8.94
C ASP A 202 -0.47 19.17 8.31
N PHE A 203 -1.45 19.08 7.40
CA PHE A 203 -1.76 17.86 6.70
C PHE A 203 -0.57 17.28 5.91
N VAL A 204 0.07 18.06 5.03
CA VAL A 204 1.20 17.55 4.23
C VAL A 204 2.48 17.39 5.05
N GLU A 205 2.71 18.21 6.07
CA GLU A 205 3.83 18.08 7.00
C GLU A 205 3.79 16.73 7.73
N ARG A 206 2.61 16.31 8.20
CA ARG A 206 2.47 15.01 8.87
C ARG A 206 2.69 13.82 7.96
N ILE A 207 2.40 13.96 6.66
CA ILE A 207 2.57 12.87 5.70
C ILE A 207 4.04 12.79 5.27
N PHE A 208 4.67 13.92 4.94
CA PHE A 208 5.98 13.95 4.24
C PHE A 208 7.13 14.54 5.07
N GLY A 209 6.87 14.93 6.32
CA GLY A 209 7.83 15.58 7.22
C GLY A 209 7.96 17.08 7.00
N ASN A 210 8.77 17.73 7.83
CA ASN A 210 9.16 19.14 7.71
C ASN A 210 10.67 19.20 7.40
N ALA A 211 11.05 19.88 6.31
CA ALA A 211 12.45 19.98 5.89
C ALA A 211 13.15 21.27 6.36
N GLY A 212 12.55 22.00 7.30
CA GLY A 212 13.12 23.17 7.94
C GLY A 212 12.99 24.48 7.15
N ASP A 213 13.70 25.50 7.62
CA ASP A 213 13.80 26.80 6.96
C ASP A 213 14.56 26.68 5.63
N PRO A 214 13.94 27.02 4.47
CA PRO A 214 14.61 26.90 3.18
C PRO A 214 15.75 27.90 2.97
N ALA A 215 15.85 28.97 3.76
CA ALA A 215 16.90 29.97 3.62
C ALA A 215 18.25 29.47 4.16
N LEU A 216 18.24 28.43 5.02
CA LEU A 216 19.44 27.85 5.59
C LEU A 216 20.19 26.99 4.56
N PRO A 217 21.51 27.16 4.39
CA PRO A 217 22.32 26.29 3.53
C PRO A 217 22.22 24.79 3.89
N ALA A 218 21.96 24.46 5.16
CA ALA A 218 21.77 23.07 5.59
C ALA A 218 20.55 22.40 4.93
N ASN A 219 19.55 23.19 4.52
CA ASN A 219 18.29 22.72 3.93
C ASN A 219 18.22 22.94 2.42
N ASP A 220 19.25 23.56 1.80
CA ASP A 220 19.34 23.69 0.36
C ASP A 220 19.69 22.33 -0.28
N ALA A 221 18.73 21.72 -0.98
CA ALA A 221 18.91 20.39 -1.58
C ALA A 221 20.11 20.31 -2.54
N ALA A 222 20.45 21.41 -3.20
CA ALA A 222 21.58 21.46 -4.12
C ALA A 222 22.95 21.38 -3.44
N LEU A 223 23.03 21.59 -2.13
CA LEU A 223 24.23 21.40 -1.31
C LEU A 223 24.35 19.98 -0.73
N ASP A 224 23.34 19.12 -0.94
CA ASP A 224 23.32 17.71 -0.56
C ASP A 224 23.01 16.81 -1.77
N PRO A 225 23.94 16.71 -2.74
CA PRO A 225 23.70 16.04 -4.01
C PRO A 225 23.52 14.52 -3.88
N ALA A 226 23.99 13.90 -2.79
CA ALA A 226 23.82 12.47 -2.57
C ALA A 226 22.33 12.10 -2.39
N HIS A 227 21.55 13.00 -1.77
CA HIS A 227 20.16 12.75 -1.40
C HIS A 227 19.15 13.62 -2.16
N TRP A 228 19.58 14.41 -3.14
CA TRP A 228 18.68 15.18 -4.01
C TRP A 228 18.58 14.54 -5.39
N SER A 229 17.35 14.42 -5.88
CA SER A 229 17.06 13.90 -7.22
C SER A 229 17.39 14.90 -8.34
N GLY A 230 17.68 16.16 -8.00
CA GLY A 230 17.90 17.24 -8.97
C GLY A 230 16.63 18.00 -9.38
N HIS A 231 15.48 17.60 -8.84
CA HIS A 231 14.15 18.13 -9.19
C HIS A 231 13.58 19.00 -8.08
N THR A 232 12.84 20.03 -8.48
CA THR A 232 12.23 21.02 -7.59
C THR A 232 10.75 21.17 -7.92
N GLY A 233 9.90 21.05 -6.90
CA GLY A 233 8.46 21.14 -7.01
C GLY A 233 7.89 22.37 -6.29
N CYS A 234 6.75 22.87 -6.75
CA CYS A 234 6.00 23.92 -6.08
C CYS A 234 4.50 23.63 -6.10
N VAL A 235 3.81 23.88 -4.99
CA VAL A 235 2.35 23.80 -4.90
C VAL A 235 1.80 25.06 -4.28
N ILE A 236 0.80 25.67 -4.92
CA ILE A 236 0.16 26.91 -4.47
C ILE A 236 -1.35 26.66 -4.31
N LEU A 237 -1.86 26.81 -3.09
CA LEU A 237 -3.30 26.72 -2.82
C LEU A 237 -3.97 28.08 -3.10
N ALA A 238 -4.92 28.10 -4.03
CA ALA A 238 -5.58 29.30 -4.49
C ALA A 238 -7.06 29.06 -4.83
N PRO A 239 -7.92 28.75 -3.84
CA PRO A 239 -9.32 28.41 -4.10
C PRO A 239 -10.16 29.56 -4.65
N HIS A 240 -9.71 30.80 -4.49
CA HIS A 240 -10.35 31.98 -5.07
C HIS A 240 -10.31 32.01 -6.61
N LEU A 241 -9.48 31.18 -7.26
CA LEU A 241 -9.41 31.10 -8.72
C LEU A 241 -10.71 30.59 -9.37
N ASN A 242 -11.57 29.89 -8.63
CA ASN A 242 -12.85 29.37 -9.15
C ASN A 242 -13.84 30.50 -9.51
N GLY A 243 -13.62 31.73 -9.03
CA GLY A 243 -14.46 32.88 -9.36
C GLY A 243 -14.06 33.60 -10.64
N LEU A 244 -13.00 33.18 -11.32
CA LEU A 244 -12.47 33.88 -12.50
C LEU A 244 -13.21 33.47 -13.78
N THR A 245 -13.47 34.43 -14.66
CA THR A 245 -14.08 34.16 -15.98
C THR A 245 -13.04 33.67 -16.98
N LYS A 246 -13.46 32.85 -17.95
CA LYS A 246 -12.60 32.44 -19.07
C LYS A 246 -12.10 33.65 -19.86
N ARG A 247 -12.95 34.65 -20.06
CA ARG A 247 -12.64 35.86 -20.80
C ARG A 247 -11.57 36.71 -20.11
N GLU A 248 -11.67 36.96 -18.80
CA GLU A 248 -10.66 37.79 -18.10
C GLU A 248 -9.29 37.11 -18.05
N LEU A 249 -9.25 35.78 -18.17
CA LEU A 249 -8.03 34.99 -18.25
C LEU A 249 -7.40 34.99 -19.65
N GLY A 250 -8.08 35.55 -20.66
CA GLY A 250 -7.58 35.63 -22.03
C GLY A 250 -7.87 34.39 -22.88
N LEU A 251 -8.83 33.54 -22.49
CA LEU A 251 -9.27 32.44 -23.36
C LEU A 251 -10.07 32.97 -24.57
N PRO A 252 -9.99 32.31 -25.74
CA PRO A 252 -10.68 32.74 -26.94
C PRO A 252 -12.20 32.56 -26.84
N ALA A 253 -12.94 33.31 -27.64
CA ALA A 253 -14.34 33.01 -27.91
C ALA A 253 -14.44 31.65 -28.64
N HIS A 254 -15.55 30.94 -28.47
CA HIS A 254 -15.72 29.59 -29.04
C HIS A 254 -15.55 29.56 -30.57
N ALA A 255 -15.92 30.63 -31.28
CA ALA A 255 -15.77 30.72 -32.73
C ALA A 255 -14.29 30.74 -33.18
N ASP A 256 -13.41 31.27 -32.33
CA ASP A 256 -11.97 31.42 -32.60
C ASP A 256 -11.14 30.28 -31.95
N ALA A 257 -11.81 29.37 -31.24
CA ALA A 257 -11.17 28.30 -30.50
C ALA A 257 -10.90 27.09 -31.39
N THR A 258 -9.72 26.49 -31.24
CA THR A 258 -9.37 25.20 -31.86
C THR A 258 -10.29 24.08 -31.38
N ALA A 259 -10.39 22.99 -32.14
CA ALA A 259 -11.16 21.81 -31.74
C ALA A 259 -10.73 21.26 -30.36
N ARG A 260 -9.42 21.31 -30.04
CA ARG A 260 -8.89 20.92 -28.73
C ARG A 260 -9.37 21.85 -27.62
N GLN A 261 -9.32 23.17 -27.83
CA GLN A 261 -9.83 24.15 -26.87
C GLN A 261 -11.32 23.98 -26.62
N GLN A 262 -12.12 23.76 -27.67
CA GLN A 262 -13.56 23.50 -27.53
C GLN A 262 -13.82 22.23 -26.71
N ARG A 263 -13.11 21.13 -27.01
CA ARG A 263 -13.20 19.86 -26.27
C ARG A 263 -12.85 20.01 -24.80
N ASP A 264 -11.80 20.77 -24.49
CA ASP A 264 -11.30 20.95 -23.13
C ASP A 264 -12.06 22.02 -22.34
N GLY A 265 -12.98 22.75 -22.99
CA GLY A 265 -13.69 23.89 -22.40
C GLY A 265 -12.81 25.14 -22.21
N MET A 266 -11.70 25.23 -22.95
CA MET A 266 -10.73 26.33 -22.93
C MET A 266 -11.11 27.43 -23.93
N CYS A 267 -12.40 27.77 -23.93
CA CYS A 267 -13.01 28.85 -24.70
C CYS A 267 -14.35 29.21 -24.06
N TRP A 268 -14.91 30.37 -24.41
CA TRP A 268 -16.20 30.84 -23.89
C TRP A 268 -17.20 31.16 -25.01
N ARG A 269 -18.49 30.90 -24.78
CA ARG A 269 -19.60 31.37 -25.61
C ARG A 269 -20.23 32.61 -25.00
N ASP A 270 -20.40 32.60 -23.67
CA ASP A 270 -20.81 33.76 -22.88
C ASP A 270 -19.59 34.36 -22.16
N PRO A 271 -19.33 35.67 -22.28
CA PRO A 271 -18.29 36.38 -21.54
C PRO A 271 -18.25 36.14 -20.03
N ALA A 272 -19.39 35.79 -19.41
CA ALA A 272 -19.52 35.53 -17.98
C ALA A 272 -19.17 34.08 -17.58
N GLU A 273 -18.86 33.19 -18.53
CA GLU A 273 -18.49 31.81 -18.21
C GLU A 273 -17.28 31.75 -17.29
N LEU A 274 -17.45 31.09 -16.14
CA LEU A 274 -16.36 30.82 -15.21
C LEU A 274 -15.38 29.80 -15.77
N TYR A 275 -14.10 29.98 -15.44
CA TYR A 275 -13.07 29.01 -15.73
C TYR A 275 -13.42 27.68 -15.05
N ASN A 276 -13.34 26.59 -15.83
CA ASN A 276 -13.75 25.25 -15.38
C ASN A 276 -15.16 25.20 -14.77
N GLU A 277 -16.08 26.04 -15.25
CA GLU A 277 -17.48 26.11 -14.75
C GLU A 277 -17.57 26.45 -13.26
N GLY A 278 -16.53 27.09 -12.70
CA GLY A 278 -16.41 27.37 -11.27
C GLY A 278 -16.08 26.14 -10.40
N GLY A 279 -15.83 24.99 -11.03
CA GLY A 279 -15.43 23.76 -10.35
C GLY A 279 -13.94 23.70 -10.02
N ALA A 280 -13.60 22.92 -9.00
CA ALA A 280 -12.22 22.69 -8.59
C ALA A 280 -11.33 22.14 -9.73
N PHE A 281 -10.11 22.66 -9.83
CA PHE A 281 -9.08 22.20 -10.74
C PHE A 281 -7.70 22.26 -10.10
N LYS A 282 -6.76 21.56 -10.73
CA LYS A 282 -5.33 21.78 -10.57
C LYS A 282 -4.71 22.06 -11.93
N LEU A 283 -3.78 23.00 -11.98
CA LEU A 283 -3.10 23.41 -13.20
C LEU A 283 -1.59 23.35 -13.01
N THR A 284 -0.94 22.51 -13.81
CA THR A 284 0.50 22.22 -13.70
C THR A 284 1.28 22.78 -14.89
N ALA A 285 2.38 23.48 -14.61
CA ALA A 285 3.43 23.83 -15.57
C ALA A 285 4.73 23.07 -15.23
N ARG A 286 5.40 22.52 -16.25
CA ARG A 286 6.59 21.66 -16.10
C ARG A 286 7.33 21.50 -17.42
N ASP A 287 8.65 21.31 -17.36
CA ASP A 287 9.51 21.02 -18.51
C ASP A 287 10.65 20.03 -18.17
N ALA A 288 11.56 19.80 -19.11
CA ALA A 288 12.69 18.90 -18.94
C ALA A 288 13.79 19.43 -17.99
N SER A 289 13.72 20.68 -17.51
CA SER A 289 14.70 21.22 -16.56
C SER A 289 14.58 20.62 -15.15
N GLY A 290 13.52 19.83 -14.92
CA GLY A 290 13.25 19.18 -13.64
C GLY A 290 12.47 20.04 -12.65
N VAL A 291 11.79 21.08 -13.13
CA VAL A 291 10.93 21.95 -12.30
C VAL A 291 9.46 21.72 -12.65
N ILE A 292 8.62 21.61 -11.61
CA ILE A 292 7.17 21.44 -11.71
C ILE A 292 6.45 22.38 -10.74
N ILE A 293 5.45 23.12 -11.22
CA ILE A 293 4.66 24.06 -10.41
C ILE A 293 3.18 23.77 -10.63
N THR A 294 2.42 23.61 -9.54
CA THR A 294 0.99 23.35 -9.59
C THR A 294 0.17 24.33 -8.76
N LEU A 295 -0.86 24.90 -9.38
CA LEU A 295 -1.93 25.65 -8.70
C LEU A 295 -3.07 24.69 -8.34
N ILE A 296 -3.62 24.78 -7.13
CA ILE A 296 -4.79 23.99 -6.70
C ILE A 296 -5.90 24.95 -6.29
N SER A 297 -7.07 24.86 -6.94
CA SER A 297 -8.20 25.76 -6.72
C SER A 297 -9.25 25.25 -5.71
N ASP A 298 -8.87 24.33 -4.83
CA ASP A 298 -9.71 23.80 -3.75
C ASP A 298 -8.84 23.48 -2.53
N ASN A 299 -9.43 23.46 -1.34
CA ASN A 299 -8.70 23.24 -0.10
C ASN A 299 -8.93 21.84 0.51
N TYR A 300 -9.65 20.93 -0.16
CA TYR A 300 -9.75 19.57 0.32
C TYR A 300 -8.38 18.89 0.35
N PHE A 301 -7.99 18.39 1.52
CA PHE A 301 -6.67 17.85 1.84
C PHE A 301 -6.16 16.79 0.85
N GLY A 302 -7.08 15.98 0.29
CA GLY A 302 -6.71 14.93 -0.68
C GLY A 302 -6.06 15.45 -1.96
N TYR A 303 -6.31 16.71 -2.38
CA TYR A 303 -5.59 17.32 -3.50
C TYR A 303 -4.12 17.57 -3.15
N CYS A 304 -3.84 18.04 -1.92
CA CYS A 304 -2.48 18.32 -1.46
C CYS A 304 -1.62 17.04 -1.44
N LYS A 305 -2.12 15.96 -0.83
CA LYS A 305 -1.44 14.65 -0.81
C LYS A 305 -1.15 14.15 -2.23
N LYS A 306 -2.15 14.19 -3.12
CA LYS A 306 -2.03 13.64 -4.48
C LYS A 306 -1.22 14.53 -5.41
N GLU A 307 -1.03 15.80 -5.08
CA GLU A 307 -0.11 16.65 -5.84
C GLU A 307 1.35 16.36 -5.50
N VAL A 308 1.69 16.08 -4.25
CA VAL A 308 3.02 15.55 -3.90
C VAL A 308 3.30 14.25 -4.65
N LYS A 309 2.31 13.33 -4.70
CA LYS A 309 2.39 12.10 -5.54
C LYS A 309 2.71 12.42 -7.01
N THR A 310 2.04 13.43 -7.57
CA THR A 310 2.23 13.84 -8.98
C THR A 310 3.65 14.35 -9.22
N GLN A 311 4.20 15.12 -8.28
CA GLN A 311 5.56 15.66 -8.40
C GLN A 311 6.64 14.60 -8.15
N ILE A 312 6.41 13.62 -7.27
CA ILE A 312 7.27 12.43 -7.15
C ILE A 312 7.28 11.65 -8.46
N SER A 313 6.10 11.43 -9.07
CA SER A 313 6.00 10.74 -10.37
C SER A 313 6.74 11.49 -11.48
N PHE A 314 6.63 12.81 -11.52
CA PHE A 314 7.40 13.64 -12.46
C PHE A 314 8.91 13.45 -12.24
N ALA A 315 9.38 13.59 -11.01
CA ALA A 315 10.80 13.42 -10.67
C ALA A 315 11.32 12.01 -10.98
N ALA A 316 10.54 10.95 -10.72
CA ALA A 316 10.93 9.57 -11.02
C ALA A 316 11.13 9.35 -12.53
N ASN A 317 10.22 9.87 -13.36
CA ASN A 317 10.32 9.77 -14.82
C ASN A 317 11.57 10.47 -15.37
N LEU A 318 11.90 11.64 -14.84
CA LEU A 318 13.06 12.42 -15.29
C LEU A 318 14.38 11.84 -14.73
N LEU A 319 14.38 11.33 -13.50
CA LEU A 319 15.56 10.70 -12.88
C LEU A 319 15.98 9.41 -13.60
N GLY A 320 15.00 8.65 -14.11
CA GLY A 320 15.19 7.26 -14.51
C GLY A 320 15.55 6.37 -13.32
N ARG A 321 15.63 5.06 -13.54
CA ARG A 321 15.88 4.01 -12.51
C ARG A 321 14.89 3.92 -11.34
N ALA A 322 14.00 4.90 -11.17
CA ALA A 322 12.97 4.95 -10.17
C ALA A 322 11.57 4.89 -10.79
N GLU A 323 10.61 4.35 -10.05
CA GLU A 323 9.18 4.40 -10.40
C GLU A 323 8.41 4.99 -9.21
N GLU A 324 7.43 5.84 -9.51
CA GLU A 324 6.39 6.19 -8.55
C GLU A 324 5.18 5.29 -8.80
N GLU A 325 4.63 4.67 -7.76
CA GLU A 325 3.57 3.69 -7.89
C GLU A 325 2.38 4.00 -6.99
N HIS A 326 1.19 3.74 -7.52
CA HIS A 326 -0.04 3.67 -6.72
C HIS A 326 -0.24 2.22 -6.25
N ALA A 327 0.44 1.86 -5.16
CA ALA A 327 0.58 0.49 -4.72
C ALA A 327 0.48 0.36 -3.20
N GLY A 328 -0.07 -0.77 -2.75
CA GLY A 328 -0.03 -1.21 -1.35
C GLY A 328 0.83 -2.46 -1.23
N GLY A 329 1.32 -2.77 -0.03
CA GLY A 329 2.28 -3.85 0.12
C GLY A 329 2.65 -4.18 1.56
N ALA A 330 2.96 -5.45 1.79
CA ALA A 330 3.40 -5.93 3.09
C ALA A 330 4.35 -7.12 2.98
N ILE A 331 5.31 -7.20 3.88
CA ILE A 331 6.09 -8.41 4.11
C ILE A 331 5.25 -9.34 4.99
N ALA A 332 4.77 -10.44 4.41
CA ALA A 332 3.94 -11.43 5.08
C ALA A 332 4.78 -12.62 5.57
N PHE A 333 4.74 -12.88 6.86
CA PHE A 333 5.41 -13.99 7.53
C PHE A 333 4.36 -15.04 7.92
N PRO A 334 4.40 -16.26 7.34
CA PRO A 334 3.53 -17.35 7.76
C PRO A 334 3.56 -17.55 9.27
N SER A 335 2.36 -17.62 9.85
CA SER A 335 2.18 -17.93 11.26
C SER A 335 1.31 -19.17 11.43
N TYR A 336 1.50 -19.84 12.56
CA TYR A 336 0.88 -21.11 12.89
C TYR A 336 0.40 -21.12 14.33
N ASP A 337 -0.76 -21.71 14.55
CA ASP A 337 -1.15 -22.14 15.88
C ASP A 337 -0.30 -23.37 16.16
N LEU A 338 0.44 -23.40 17.27
CA LEU A 338 1.35 -24.48 17.64
C LEU A 338 0.77 -25.41 18.71
N GLY A 339 -0.40 -25.07 19.27
CA GLY A 339 -1.08 -25.88 20.26
C GLY A 339 -0.51 -25.66 21.66
N GLU A 340 -0.40 -26.75 22.43
CA GLU A 340 0.06 -26.71 23.82
C GLU A 340 1.51 -27.13 24.00
N ASP A 341 2.05 -28.01 23.14
CA ASP A 341 3.44 -28.47 23.20
C ASP A 341 4.09 -28.36 21.81
N PHE A 342 5.29 -27.81 21.74
CA PHE A 342 5.98 -27.55 20.48
C PHE A 342 7.50 -27.70 20.60
N GLN A 343 8.09 -28.35 19.59
CA GLN A 343 9.54 -28.36 19.36
C GLN A 343 9.76 -28.28 17.84
N LEU A 344 10.55 -27.31 17.37
CA LEU A 344 10.66 -27.04 15.93
C LEU A 344 11.27 -28.23 15.16
N SER A 345 12.27 -28.91 15.74
CA SER A 345 12.99 -30.04 15.12
C SER A 345 12.08 -31.22 14.75
N THR A 346 10.95 -31.39 15.44
CA THR A 346 9.94 -32.41 15.10
C THR A 346 9.22 -32.12 13.77
N TYR A 347 9.12 -30.86 13.38
CA TYR A 347 8.37 -30.42 12.19
C TYR A 347 9.27 -30.00 11.02
N VAL A 348 10.45 -29.46 11.33
CA VAL A 348 11.44 -29.03 10.35
C VAL A 348 12.77 -29.70 10.73
N PRO A 349 13.05 -30.93 10.26
CA PRO A 349 14.29 -31.64 10.59
C PRO A 349 15.55 -31.03 9.97
N VAL A 350 15.44 -29.92 9.22
CA VAL A 350 16.49 -29.27 8.42
C VAL A 350 17.02 -27.99 9.09
N VAL A 351 17.03 -27.89 10.41
CA VAL A 351 17.57 -26.68 11.08
C VAL A 351 19.02 -26.93 11.50
N GLY A 352 19.97 -26.59 10.62
CA GLY A 352 21.41 -26.63 10.90
C GLY A 352 21.93 -25.45 11.73
N HIS A 353 21.07 -24.47 12.05
CA HIS A 353 21.42 -23.29 12.83
C HIS A 353 21.61 -23.64 14.32
N THR A 354 22.72 -23.20 14.91
CA THR A 354 23.04 -23.43 16.32
C THR A 354 22.93 -22.15 17.14
N PHE A 355 22.63 -22.29 18.43
CA PHE A 355 22.57 -21.16 19.37
C PHE A 355 23.88 -20.36 19.41
N GLU A 356 25.02 -21.06 19.45
CA GLU A 356 26.35 -20.44 19.39
C GLU A 356 26.53 -19.58 18.13
N ARG A 357 26.13 -20.11 16.97
CA ARG A 357 26.22 -19.36 15.72
C ARG A 357 25.28 -18.15 15.73
N ALA A 358 24.06 -18.29 16.25
CA ALA A 358 23.13 -17.18 16.39
C ALA A 358 23.69 -16.07 17.28
N LEU A 359 24.29 -16.40 18.44
CA LEU A 359 24.94 -15.41 19.30
C LEU A 359 26.10 -14.70 18.59
N ALA A 360 26.91 -15.42 17.81
CA ALA A 360 27.98 -14.81 17.02
C ALA A 360 27.44 -13.83 15.96
N LEU A 361 26.30 -14.14 15.34
CA LEU A 361 25.64 -13.26 14.36
C LEU A 361 24.95 -12.05 14.99
N LEU A 362 24.51 -12.17 16.24
CA LEU A 362 23.87 -11.09 17.00
C LEU A 362 24.90 -10.17 17.69
N GLY A 363 26.07 -10.71 18.05
CA GLY A 363 27.12 -10.02 18.80
C GLY A 363 26.58 -9.31 20.03
N ASP A 364 26.94 -8.04 20.19
CA ASP A 364 26.54 -7.22 21.34
C ASP A 364 25.04 -6.94 21.44
N ARG A 365 24.21 -7.38 20.48
CA ARG A 365 22.75 -7.27 20.58
C ARG A 365 22.14 -8.32 21.50
N ALA A 366 22.81 -9.45 21.69
CA ALA A 366 22.36 -10.53 22.56
C ALA A 366 23.18 -10.54 23.85
N GLU A 367 22.49 -10.48 24.98
CA GLU A 367 23.11 -10.61 26.30
C GLU A 367 22.88 -12.04 26.80
N LEU A 368 23.97 -12.82 26.87
CA LEU A 368 23.91 -14.19 27.35
C LEU A 368 23.56 -14.24 28.85
N GLN A 369 22.59 -15.07 29.18
CA GLN A 369 22.06 -15.22 30.53
C GLN A 369 22.49 -16.54 31.17
N PRO A 370 22.53 -16.62 32.52
CA PRO A 370 22.70 -17.88 33.21
C PRO A 370 21.65 -18.91 32.78
N GLY A 371 22.10 -20.12 32.45
CA GLY A 371 21.22 -21.21 32.00
C GLY A 371 21.19 -21.46 30.49
N GLY A 372 21.90 -20.67 29.68
CA GLY A 372 22.11 -20.98 28.26
C GLY A 372 21.01 -20.45 27.32
N TRP A 373 20.50 -19.25 27.60
CA TRP A 373 19.61 -18.46 26.75
C TRP A 373 20.13 -17.01 26.74
N ALA A 374 19.59 -16.13 25.89
CA ALA A 374 20.00 -14.72 25.86
C ALA A 374 18.82 -13.77 25.73
N SER A 375 18.97 -12.54 26.22
CA SER A 375 18.01 -11.43 26.04
C SER A 375 18.50 -10.47 24.96
N ASP A 376 17.59 -9.91 24.18
CA ASP A 376 17.92 -8.81 23.27
C ASP A 376 18.12 -7.51 24.06
N ARG A 377 19.19 -6.76 23.76
CA ARG A 377 19.50 -5.51 24.47
C ARG A 377 18.61 -4.34 24.06
N LEU A 378 18.06 -4.34 22.85
CA LEU A 378 17.22 -3.25 22.36
C LEU A 378 15.75 -3.47 22.78
N PHE A 379 15.29 -4.71 22.72
CA PHE A 379 13.94 -5.11 23.12
C PHE A 379 14.02 -6.29 24.10
N PRO A 380 14.12 -6.03 25.42
CA PRO A 380 14.34 -7.06 26.45
C PRO A 380 13.25 -8.15 26.52
N ASP A 381 12.11 -7.94 25.88
CA ASP A 381 11.04 -8.92 25.76
C ASP A 381 11.23 -9.92 24.60
N ILE A 382 12.33 -9.81 23.85
CA ILE A 382 12.81 -10.79 22.86
C ILE A 382 13.89 -11.66 23.48
N LEU A 383 13.64 -12.96 23.59
CA LEU A 383 14.55 -13.91 24.21
C LEU A 383 15.03 -14.96 23.19
N TYR A 384 16.34 -15.15 23.09
CA TYR A 384 16.96 -16.17 22.26
C TYR A 384 17.10 -17.48 23.03
N VAL A 385 16.60 -18.58 22.47
CA VAL A 385 16.64 -19.91 23.08
C VAL A 385 17.35 -20.93 22.17
N PRO A 386 17.92 -22.01 22.71
CA PRO A 386 18.62 -23.02 21.92
C PRO A 386 17.76 -23.76 20.90
N GLN A 387 18.39 -24.34 19.88
CA GLN A 387 17.74 -25.00 18.74
C GLN A 387 16.87 -26.22 19.12
N ASP A 388 17.16 -26.86 20.26
CA ASP A 388 16.44 -28.01 20.79
C ASP A 388 15.35 -27.63 21.80
N ALA A 389 15.09 -26.33 22.00
CA ALA A 389 14.10 -25.85 22.97
C ALA A 389 12.70 -26.42 22.70
N GLN A 390 12.13 -27.01 23.74
CA GLN A 390 10.78 -27.53 23.80
C GLN A 390 9.90 -26.58 24.62
N PHE A 391 8.77 -26.19 24.05
CA PHE A 391 7.81 -25.27 24.64
C PHE A 391 6.61 -26.07 25.14
N SER A 392 6.26 -25.92 26.42
CA SER A 392 5.05 -26.49 27.02
C SER A 392 4.21 -25.39 27.64
N LEU A 393 3.03 -25.16 27.07
CA LEU A 393 2.03 -24.22 27.57
C LEU A 393 1.40 -24.71 28.87
N ARG A 394 1.13 -26.01 28.97
CA ARG A 394 0.51 -26.61 30.16
C ARG A 394 1.39 -26.45 31.40
N LEU A 395 2.69 -26.68 31.24
CA LEU A 395 3.68 -26.49 32.31
C LEU A 395 4.17 -25.04 32.40
N GLN A 396 3.82 -24.21 31.42
CA GLN A 396 4.36 -22.87 31.20
C GLN A 396 5.89 -22.85 31.32
N ARG A 397 6.53 -23.71 30.54
CA ARG A 397 7.96 -23.98 30.63
C ARG A 397 8.56 -24.17 29.25
N ILE A 398 9.77 -23.68 29.09
CA ILE A 398 10.66 -23.97 27.97
C ILE A 398 11.81 -24.80 28.52
N THR A 399 12.17 -25.90 27.86
CA THR A 399 13.23 -26.82 28.29
C THR A 399 14.16 -27.18 27.15
N TRP A 400 15.45 -27.33 27.45
CA TRP A 400 16.49 -27.80 26.52
C TRP A 400 17.60 -28.50 27.30
N ARG A 401 18.55 -29.15 26.62
CA ARG A 401 19.74 -29.72 27.28
C ARG A 401 20.97 -28.88 26.99
N ASP A 402 21.78 -28.63 28.01
CA ASP A 402 23.09 -28.00 27.81
C ASP A 402 24.11 -29.00 27.25
N ALA A 403 25.33 -28.52 26.95
CA ALA A 403 26.41 -29.34 26.42
C ALA A 403 26.82 -30.51 27.35
N GLY A 404 26.53 -30.42 28.65
CA GLY A 404 26.74 -31.49 29.63
C GLY A 404 25.56 -32.45 29.75
N GLY A 405 24.53 -32.30 28.93
CA GLY A 405 23.30 -33.11 28.97
C GLY A 405 22.34 -32.75 30.10
N THR A 406 22.62 -31.69 30.88
CA THR A 406 21.77 -31.24 31.98
C THR A 406 20.56 -30.50 31.42
N GLU A 407 19.37 -30.83 31.91
CA GLU A 407 18.15 -30.12 31.52
C GLU A 407 18.16 -28.70 32.10
N ARG A 408 17.97 -27.73 31.22
CA ARG A 408 17.79 -26.31 31.56
C ARG A 408 16.35 -25.91 31.34
N THR A 409 15.91 -24.89 32.07
CA THR A 409 14.54 -24.43 32.02
C THR A 409 14.42 -22.91 32.04
N LEU A 410 13.44 -22.41 31.28
CA LEU A 410 12.99 -21.03 31.30
C LEU A 410 11.47 -20.98 31.44
N LYS A 411 10.94 -19.98 32.13
CA LYS A 411 9.50 -19.81 32.29
C LYS A 411 8.90 -19.29 30.97
N LEU A 412 7.81 -19.92 30.50
CA LEU A 412 7.03 -19.41 29.38
C LEU A 412 6.04 -18.35 29.90
N LEU A 413 6.25 -17.09 29.53
CA LEU A 413 5.45 -15.94 29.92
C LEU A 413 4.79 -15.23 28.73
N PRO A 414 3.61 -14.62 28.91
CA PRO A 414 2.99 -13.73 27.93
C PRO A 414 3.77 -12.43 27.79
N GLY A 415 3.62 -11.76 26.65
CA GLY A 415 4.35 -10.53 26.33
C GLY A 415 5.80 -10.74 25.90
N LEU A 416 6.36 -11.95 26.08
CA LEU A 416 7.69 -12.32 25.59
C LEU A 416 7.61 -13.03 24.24
N THR A 417 8.62 -12.82 23.40
CA THR A 417 8.81 -13.55 22.14
C THR A 417 10.11 -14.34 22.18
N TYR A 418 10.02 -15.64 21.99
CA TYR A 418 11.18 -16.55 22.02
C TYR A 418 11.63 -16.82 20.59
N VAL A 419 12.92 -16.60 20.31
CA VAL A 419 13.51 -16.72 18.98
C VAL A 419 14.50 -17.88 18.98
N LEU A 420 14.24 -18.87 18.13
CA LEU A 420 15.14 -19.99 17.88
C LEU A 420 16.31 -19.55 16.99
N PRO A 421 17.43 -20.31 16.92
CA PRO A 421 18.59 -19.92 16.12
C PRO A 421 18.32 -19.79 14.62
N SER A 422 17.26 -20.42 14.11
CA SER A 422 16.76 -20.26 12.75
C SER A 422 16.05 -18.94 12.49
N GLY A 423 15.82 -18.12 13.52
CA GLY A 423 14.97 -16.93 13.49
C GLY A 423 13.47 -17.23 13.64
N TYR A 424 13.07 -18.50 13.82
CA TYR A 424 11.67 -18.86 14.07
C TYR A 424 11.22 -18.33 15.43
N LYS A 425 10.05 -17.70 15.48
CA LYS A 425 9.53 -17.01 16.65
C LYS A 425 8.40 -17.81 17.28
N VAL A 426 8.39 -17.91 18.60
CA VAL A 426 7.32 -18.54 19.39
C VAL A 426 6.83 -17.54 20.43
N ALA A 427 5.52 -17.41 20.60
CA ALA A 427 4.91 -16.55 21.62
C ALA A 427 3.71 -17.22 22.28
N MET A 428 3.50 -16.93 23.57
CA MET A 428 2.29 -17.31 24.30
C MET A 428 1.24 -16.20 24.13
N VAL A 429 0.15 -16.51 23.43
CA VAL A 429 -0.87 -15.51 23.08
C VAL A 429 -2.25 -15.88 23.62
N LYS A 430 -2.99 -14.85 24.06
CA LYS A 430 -4.40 -14.96 24.43
C LYS A 430 -5.25 -14.46 23.27
N PRO A 431 -6.19 -15.26 22.75
CA PRO A 431 -7.14 -14.80 21.74
C PRO A 431 -7.94 -13.58 22.19
N THR A 432 -8.21 -12.66 21.27
CA THR A 432 -8.88 -11.36 21.49
C THR A 432 -10.40 -11.45 21.61
N ASP A 433 -11.00 -12.65 21.57
CA ASP A 433 -12.45 -12.88 21.65
C ASP A 433 -12.98 -13.03 23.09
N GLY A 434 -12.20 -12.61 24.10
CA GLY A 434 -12.61 -12.61 25.52
C GLY A 434 -12.52 -13.97 26.22
N ARG A 435 -11.92 -15.00 25.58
CA ARG A 435 -11.97 -16.38 26.09
C ARG A 435 -10.69 -16.82 26.83
N ARG A 436 -10.83 -17.82 27.71
CA ARG A 436 -9.84 -18.20 28.75
C ARG A 436 -8.66 -19.09 28.28
N ARG A 437 -8.61 -19.54 27.02
CA ARG A 437 -7.60 -20.52 26.57
C ARG A 437 -6.43 -19.85 25.85
N TRP A 438 -5.25 -19.94 26.44
CA TRP A 438 -3.99 -19.54 25.84
C TRP A 438 -3.55 -20.54 24.77
N ARG A 439 -2.66 -20.10 23.86
CA ARG A 439 -2.03 -20.96 22.85
C ARG A 439 -0.61 -20.50 22.55
N LEU A 440 0.20 -21.39 21.99
CA LEU A 440 1.47 -21.04 21.37
C LEU A 440 1.22 -20.60 19.91
N ALA A 441 1.77 -19.45 19.53
CA ALA A 441 1.81 -18.97 18.16
C ALA A 441 3.24 -19.00 17.63
N GLY A 442 3.42 -19.57 16.44
CA GLY A 442 4.69 -19.65 15.74
C GLY A 442 4.71 -18.72 14.54
N THR A 443 5.85 -18.06 14.26
CA THR A 443 6.02 -17.22 13.06
C THR A 443 7.37 -17.51 12.41
N THR A 444 7.38 -17.68 11.09
CA THR A 444 8.61 -17.98 10.35
C THR A 444 9.61 -16.83 10.40
N ALA A 445 10.87 -17.18 10.16
CA ALA A 445 11.98 -16.24 10.14
C ALA A 445 12.01 -15.41 8.84
N GLU A 446 11.74 -16.08 7.72
CA GLU A 446 11.72 -15.51 6.37
C GLU A 446 10.28 -15.13 5.99
N GLY A 447 10.10 -13.95 5.41
CA GLY A 447 8.81 -13.42 4.95
C GLY A 447 8.83 -13.10 3.47
N LEU A 448 7.64 -12.95 2.89
CA LEU A 448 7.46 -12.63 1.48
C LEU A 448 6.93 -11.20 1.34
N LEU A 449 7.65 -10.32 0.63
CA LEU A 449 7.11 -9.02 0.25
C LEU A 449 6.07 -9.20 -0.87
N CYS A 450 4.81 -9.01 -0.51
CA CYS A 450 3.65 -9.02 -1.37
C CYS A 450 3.32 -7.57 -1.78
N HIS A 451 3.38 -7.30 -3.09
CA HIS A 451 3.20 -5.98 -3.69
C HIS A 451 1.90 -5.96 -4.52
N LYS A 452 1.05 -4.94 -4.32
CA LYS A 452 -0.27 -4.80 -4.95
C LYS A 452 -0.36 -3.45 -5.68
N PRO A 453 0.25 -3.34 -6.87
CA PRO A 453 0.24 -2.12 -7.68
C PRO A 453 -1.05 -1.99 -8.50
N CYS A 454 -1.21 -0.82 -9.12
CA CYS A 454 -2.16 -0.56 -10.21
C CYS A 454 -3.59 -1.05 -9.92
N THR A 455 -4.02 -0.90 -8.67
CA THR A 455 -5.30 -1.43 -8.18
C THR A 455 -6.29 -0.29 -8.08
N VAL A 456 -7.32 -0.32 -8.93
CA VAL A 456 -8.38 0.69 -8.97
C VAL A 456 -9.09 0.84 -7.62
N SER A 457 -9.75 1.97 -7.39
CA SER A 457 -10.52 2.22 -6.18
C SER A 457 -11.55 1.11 -5.92
N GLY A 458 -11.44 0.47 -4.76
CA GLY A 458 -12.26 -0.68 -4.35
C GLY A 458 -11.81 -2.02 -4.93
N GLY A 459 -10.64 -2.10 -5.56
CA GLY A 459 -9.93 -3.36 -5.88
C GLY A 459 -9.13 -3.91 -4.69
N GLY A 460 -9.16 -3.23 -3.55
CA GLY A 460 -8.57 -3.70 -2.29
C GLY A 460 -7.06 -3.55 -2.21
N LYS A 461 -6.51 -2.39 -2.64
CA LYS A 461 -5.07 -2.06 -2.56
C LYS A 461 -4.53 -2.25 -1.14
N SER A 462 -5.10 -1.55 -0.16
CA SER A 462 -4.63 -1.54 1.24
C SER A 462 -4.92 -2.86 1.97
N GLU A 463 -5.88 -3.66 1.49
CA GLU A 463 -6.25 -4.97 2.08
C GLU A 463 -5.07 -5.95 2.13
N ILE A 464 -4.06 -5.80 1.24
CA ILE A 464 -2.88 -6.67 1.27
C ILE A 464 -2.15 -6.62 2.61
N SER A 465 -2.15 -5.45 3.26
CA SER A 465 -1.47 -5.16 4.52
C SER A 465 -2.37 -5.28 5.75
N LYS A 466 -3.70 -5.34 5.57
CA LYS A 466 -4.62 -5.50 6.70
C LYS A 466 -4.51 -6.91 7.29
N SER A 467 -4.79 -6.99 8.59
CA SER A 467 -4.82 -8.27 9.31
C SER A 467 -6.08 -9.04 8.93
N ILE A 468 -5.93 -10.31 8.54
CA ILE A 468 -7.07 -11.22 8.37
C ILE A 468 -7.68 -11.64 9.72
N ALA A 469 -6.99 -11.38 10.84
CA ALA A 469 -7.47 -11.70 12.18
C ALA A 469 -8.79 -10.98 12.51
N ASP A 470 -8.94 -9.74 12.06
CA ASP A 470 -10.15 -8.93 12.31
C ASP A 470 -11.37 -9.47 11.54
N ALA A 471 -11.15 -10.24 10.47
CA ALA A 471 -12.20 -10.92 9.72
C ALA A 471 -12.49 -12.35 10.22
N THR A 472 -11.74 -12.83 11.23
CA THR A 472 -11.88 -14.20 11.75
C THR A 472 -13.00 -14.28 12.79
N ILE A 473 -13.88 -15.27 12.64
CA ILE A 473 -15.02 -15.54 13.53
C ILE A 473 -14.70 -16.78 14.36
N THR A 474 -14.99 -16.78 15.67
CA THR A 474 -14.77 -17.96 16.52
C THR A 474 -16.10 -18.55 16.98
N GLY A 475 -16.37 -19.79 16.55
CA GLY A 475 -17.62 -20.52 16.84
C GLY A 475 -17.38 -21.94 17.39
N PRO A 476 -18.43 -22.60 17.88
CA PRO A 476 -18.34 -23.99 18.36
C PRO A 476 -18.12 -24.96 17.20
N VAL A 477 -17.54 -26.11 17.52
CA VAL A 477 -17.47 -27.25 16.60
C VAL A 477 -18.79 -28.02 16.69
N PHE A 478 -19.49 -28.15 15.57
CA PHE A 478 -20.79 -28.79 15.54
C PHE A 478 -20.72 -30.29 15.25
N VAL A 479 -21.56 -31.05 15.93
CA VAL A 479 -21.94 -32.44 15.64
C VAL A 479 -23.44 -32.52 15.43
N ASN A 480 -23.89 -33.44 14.59
CA ASN A 480 -25.31 -33.71 14.39
C ASN A 480 -25.82 -34.73 15.43
N ASP A 481 -25.13 -35.87 15.52
CA ASP A 481 -25.38 -36.92 16.50
C ASP A 481 -24.03 -37.39 17.03
N VAL A 482 -23.69 -37.06 18.28
CA VAL A 482 -22.35 -37.32 18.82
C VAL A 482 -21.96 -38.80 18.75
N THR A 483 -22.88 -39.73 18.91
CA THR A 483 -22.57 -41.17 18.90
C THR A 483 -22.27 -41.60 17.47
N ARG A 484 -23.17 -41.32 16.53
CA ARG A 484 -23.04 -41.70 15.13
C ARG A 484 -21.86 -41.01 14.45
N ASP A 485 -21.63 -39.74 14.79
CA ASP A 485 -20.57 -38.94 14.21
C ASP A 485 -19.20 -39.43 14.69
N LEU A 486 -19.05 -39.73 16.00
CA LEU A 486 -17.81 -40.29 16.53
C LEU A 486 -17.55 -41.73 16.06
N GLU A 487 -18.59 -42.49 15.72
CA GLU A 487 -18.47 -43.77 15.02
C GLU A 487 -17.91 -43.59 13.60
N ALA A 488 -18.47 -42.67 12.82
CA ALA A 488 -17.99 -42.36 11.48
C ALA A 488 -16.53 -41.86 11.50
N VAL A 489 -16.17 -41.01 12.47
CA VAL A 489 -14.80 -40.55 12.69
C VAL A 489 -13.87 -41.73 12.94
N ASP A 490 -14.19 -42.66 13.83
CA ASP A 490 -13.32 -43.79 14.15
C ASP A 490 -13.11 -44.72 12.95
N ALA A 491 -14.15 -44.95 12.14
CA ALA A 491 -14.03 -45.71 10.91
C ALA A 491 -13.01 -45.08 9.94
N ILE A 492 -12.97 -43.74 9.87
CA ILE A 492 -11.96 -43.00 9.10
C ILE A 492 -10.58 -43.17 9.74
N LEU A 493 -10.46 -43.00 11.06
CA LEU A 493 -9.18 -43.11 11.77
C LEU A 493 -8.51 -44.49 11.61
N ARG A 494 -9.32 -45.56 11.51
CA ARG A 494 -8.87 -46.97 11.37
C ARG A 494 -8.72 -47.44 9.92
N ARG A 495 -9.14 -46.67 8.92
CA ARG A 495 -9.08 -47.09 7.50
C ARG A 495 -7.63 -47.24 7.01
N ASP A 496 -7.35 -48.29 6.23
CA ASP A 496 -6.14 -48.35 5.42
C ASP A 496 -6.27 -47.49 4.17
N TYR A 497 -5.22 -46.73 3.89
CA TYR A 497 -5.14 -45.73 2.84
C TYR A 497 -4.16 -46.11 1.72
N SER A 498 -3.63 -47.34 1.73
CA SER A 498 -2.61 -47.81 0.79
C SER A 498 -3.13 -47.88 -0.65
N ASP A 499 -4.43 -48.11 -0.81
CA ASP A 499 -5.17 -48.28 -2.07
C ASP A 499 -5.44 -46.99 -2.85
N ARG A 500 -5.23 -45.82 -2.22
CA ARG A 500 -5.75 -44.53 -2.71
C ARG A 500 -5.25 -44.09 -4.08
N PHE A 501 -4.07 -44.51 -4.56
CA PHE A 501 -3.52 -44.01 -5.83
C PHE A 501 -3.84 -44.94 -7.00
N HIS A 502 -4.22 -44.34 -8.13
CA HIS A 502 -4.38 -45.06 -9.40
C HIS A 502 -3.05 -45.64 -9.89
N ASP A 503 -1.95 -44.88 -9.77
CA ASP A 503 -0.60 -45.35 -10.11
C ASP A 503 -0.06 -46.33 -9.04
N PRO A 504 0.14 -47.62 -9.38
CA PRO A 504 0.65 -48.61 -8.44
C PRO A 504 2.04 -48.26 -7.89
N ALA A 505 2.88 -47.56 -8.66
CA ALA A 505 4.22 -47.15 -8.21
C ALA A 505 4.18 -46.10 -7.09
N ARG A 506 3.04 -45.41 -6.92
CA ARG A 506 2.81 -44.42 -5.84
C ARG A 506 2.15 -45.03 -4.61
N ARG A 507 1.78 -46.32 -4.64
CA ARG A 507 1.19 -47.01 -3.49
C ARG A 507 2.28 -47.32 -2.47
N PRO A 508 2.23 -46.77 -1.25
CA PRO A 508 3.24 -47.05 -0.24
C PRO A 508 3.09 -48.48 0.29
N ALA A 509 4.21 -49.18 0.50
CA ALA A 509 4.21 -50.54 1.07
C ALA A 509 3.57 -50.62 2.47
N HIS A 510 3.67 -49.53 3.25
CA HIS A 510 3.01 -49.38 4.55
C HIS A 510 2.47 -47.95 4.70
N THR A 511 1.25 -47.81 5.25
CA THR A 511 0.67 -46.50 5.57
C THR A 511 0.84 -46.18 7.05
N ARG A 512 1.29 -44.95 7.35
CA ARG A 512 1.31 -44.45 8.73
C ARG A 512 -0.14 -44.30 9.24
N PRO A 513 -0.49 -44.79 10.44
CA PRO A 513 -1.81 -44.56 11.04
C PRO A 513 -2.18 -43.08 11.08
N LEU A 514 -3.47 -42.74 11.00
CA LEU A 514 -3.91 -41.35 10.89
C LEU A 514 -3.46 -40.52 12.10
N LEU A 515 -3.66 -41.04 13.32
CA LEU A 515 -3.30 -40.38 14.56
C LEU A 515 -1.80 -40.44 14.91
N SER A 516 -0.98 -41.20 14.19
CA SER A 516 0.46 -41.34 14.46
C SER A 516 1.16 -39.97 14.55
N PRO A 517 2.00 -39.71 15.57
CA PRO A 517 2.79 -38.48 15.67
C PRO A 517 3.65 -38.21 14.44
N GLU A 518 4.08 -39.25 13.73
CA GLU A 518 4.86 -39.16 12.49
C GLU A 518 4.03 -38.69 11.28
N ARG A 519 2.71 -38.59 11.42
CA ARG A 519 1.80 -38.12 10.37
C ARG A 519 1.34 -36.70 10.68
N SER A 520 1.73 -35.74 9.85
CA SER A 520 1.36 -34.32 10.07
C SER A 520 -0.12 -34.05 9.79
N LEU A 521 -0.68 -33.02 10.42
CA LEU A 521 -2.06 -32.57 10.17
C LEU A 521 -2.29 -32.26 8.68
N GLY A 522 -1.37 -31.54 8.03
CA GLY A 522 -1.46 -31.24 6.60
C GLY A 522 -1.49 -32.49 5.71
N SER A 523 -0.77 -33.56 6.09
CA SER A 523 -0.83 -34.84 5.35
C SER A 523 -2.18 -35.55 5.51
N VAL A 524 -2.88 -35.34 6.63
CA VAL A 524 -4.24 -35.84 6.87
C VAL A 524 -5.25 -35.01 6.07
N VAL A 525 -5.10 -33.67 6.01
CA VAL A 525 -5.92 -32.82 5.12
C VAL A 525 -5.83 -33.31 3.68
N LYS A 526 -4.60 -33.53 3.17
CA LYS A 526 -4.39 -34.04 1.81
C LYS A 526 -5.04 -35.40 1.60
N LEU A 527 -4.92 -36.30 2.57
CA LEU A 527 -5.51 -37.63 2.54
C LEU A 527 -7.04 -37.60 2.42
N LEU A 528 -7.68 -36.68 3.15
CA LEU A 528 -9.13 -36.56 3.24
C LEU A 528 -9.72 -35.54 2.25
N SER A 529 -8.92 -35.11 1.28
CA SER A 529 -9.34 -34.21 0.21
C SER A 529 -9.39 -34.98 -1.11
N PRO A 530 -10.46 -34.85 -1.91
CA PRO A 530 -10.50 -35.42 -3.25
C PRO A 530 -9.27 -35.00 -4.05
N ASN A 531 -8.73 -35.92 -4.85
CA ASN A 531 -7.52 -35.66 -5.63
C ASN A 531 -7.60 -36.40 -6.97
N PRO A 532 -7.28 -35.77 -8.10
CA PRO A 532 -7.27 -36.45 -9.40
C PRO A 532 -6.24 -37.58 -9.48
N ASP A 533 -5.22 -37.59 -8.62
CA ASP A 533 -4.26 -38.70 -8.54
C ASP A 533 -4.84 -39.94 -7.81
N TYR A 534 -5.97 -39.79 -7.12
CA TYR A 534 -6.60 -40.87 -6.34
C TYR A 534 -7.56 -41.71 -7.17
N THR A 535 -7.80 -42.96 -6.72
CA THR A 535 -8.73 -43.85 -7.40
C THR A 535 -10.14 -43.27 -7.46
N LEU A 536 -10.88 -43.58 -8.52
CA LEU A 536 -12.31 -43.22 -8.61
C LEU A 536 -13.09 -43.75 -7.41
N GLU A 537 -12.82 -45.00 -6.96
CA GLU A 537 -13.47 -45.53 -5.76
C GLU A 537 -13.08 -44.75 -4.50
N TYR A 538 -11.82 -44.36 -4.35
CA TYR A 538 -11.35 -43.60 -3.19
C TYR A 538 -11.93 -42.19 -3.15
N ASN A 539 -11.98 -41.50 -4.29
CA ASN A 539 -12.63 -40.20 -4.39
C ASN A 539 -14.14 -40.29 -4.16
N ALA A 540 -14.81 -41.35 -4.64
CA ALA A 540 -16.22 -41.61 -4.35
C ALA A 540 -16.45 -41.85 -2.85
N TRP A 541 -15.58 -42.62 -2.19
CA TRP A 541 -15.60 -42.80 -0.74
C TRP A 541 -15.36 -41.49 0.01
N LEU A 542 -14.38 -40.69 -0.39
CA LEU A 542 -14.19 -39.35 0.19
C LEU A 542 -15.47 -38.54 0.05
N GLY A 543 -16.05 -38.49 -1.15
CA GLY A 543 -17.31 -37.79 -1.46
C GLY A 543 -18.49 -38.21 -0.59
N SER A 544 -18.53 -39.44 -0.07
CA SER A 544 -19.59 -39.91 0.83
C SER A 544 -19.41 -39.46 2.28
N ILE A 545 -18.20 -39.03 2.68
CA ILE A 545 -17.93 -38.53 4.03
C ILE A 545 -18.46 -37.10 4.16
N PRO A 546 -19.40 -36.83 5.09
CA PRO A 546 -19.86 -35.47 5.35
C PRO A 546 -18.71 -34.53 5.73
N ARG A 547 -18.73 -33.31 5.21
CA ARG A 547 -17.63 -32.34 5.37
C ARG A 547 -17.29 -32.06 6.84
N TYR A 548 -18.30 -31.85 7.68
CA TYR A 548 -18.11 -31.59 9.11
C TYR A 548 -17.47 -32.77 9.86
N ILE A 549 -17.65 -34.02 9.40
CA ILE A 549 -16.98 -35.21 9.96
C ILE A 549 -15.47 -35.15 9.67
N ARG A 550 -15.07 -34.73 8.46
CA ARG A 550 -13.64 -34.54 8.13
C ARG A 550 -13.01 -33.47 9.01
N ASP A 551 -13.72 -32.37 9.26
CA ASP A 551 -13.27 -31.31 10.18
C ASP A 551 -13.06 -31.83 11.61
N ILE A 552 -13.95 -32.71 12.09
CA ILE A 552 -13.80 -33.38 13.40
C ILE A 552 -12.58 -34.30 13.40
N VAL A 553 -12.32 -35.07 12.34
CA VAL A 553 -11.10 -35.89 12.21
C VAL A 553 -9.84 -35.03 12.29
N LEU A 554 -9.81 -33.89 11.59
CA LEU A 554 -8.68 -32.95 11.62
C LEU A 554 -8.51 -32.32 13.01
N LEU A 555 -9.62 -32.00 13.69
CA LEU A 555 -9.60 -31.51 15.06
C LEU A 555 -9.03 -32.55 16.02
N ILE A 556 -9.52 -33.79 15.96
CA ILE A 556 -9.03 -34.89 16.80
C ILE A 556 -7.55 -35.11 16.53
N LYS A 557 -7.14 -35.18 15.26
CA LYS A 557 -5.72 -35.31 14.90
C LYS A 557 -4.85 -34.23 15.55
N ARG A 558 -5.37 -33.01 15.64
CA ARG A 558 -4.67 -31.87 16.20
C ARG A 558 -4.51 -31.95 17.73
N ILE A 559 -5.55 -32.40 18.44
CA ILE A 559 -5.57 -32.41 19.92
C ILE A 559 -5.22 -33.76 20.53
N TYR A 560 -5.13 -34.82 19.72
CA TYR A 560 -4.81 -36.17 20.14
C TYR A 560 -3.48 -36.21 20.89
N GLN A 561 -3.48 -36.89 22.03
CA GLN A 561 -2.28 -37.20 22.78
C GLN A 561 -2.01 -38.71 22.70
N PRO A 562 -0.76 -39.16 22.49
CA PRO A 562 -0.44 -40.59 22.40
C PRO A 562 -0.92 -41.40 23.61
N VAL A 563 -0.95 -40.79 24.80
CA VAL A 563 -1.44 -41.42 26.03
C VAL A 563 -2.93 -41.81 25.99
N TRP A 564 -3.72 -41.22 25.09
CA TRP A 564 -5.13 -41.59 24.93
C TRP A 564 -5.28 -42.95 24.26
N GLY A 565 -4.28 -43.42 23.50
CA GLY A 565 -4.35 -44.68 22.77
C GLY A 565 -5.61 -44.76 21.89
N ASP A 566 -6.34 -45.87 21.99
CA ASP A 566 -7.62 -46.10 21.31
C ASP A 566 -8.83 -45.49 22.06
N ASN A 567 -8.64 -45.02 23.30
CA ASN A 567 -9.71 -44.49 24.17
C ASN A 567 -9.98 -43.00 23.96
N TRP A 568 -9.58 -42.44 22.81
CA TRP A 568 -9.71 -41.01 22.52
C TRP A 568 -11.15 -40.50 22.62
N ARG A 569 -12.14 -41.35 22.33
CA ARG A 569 -13.58 -41.02 22.33
C ARG A 569 -14.10 -40.52 23.68
N GLU A 570 -13.59 -41.07 24.78
CA GLU A 570 -14.04 -40.75 26.14
C GLU A 570 -13.79 -39.28 26.52
N HIS A 571 -12.90 -38.61 25.79
CA HIS A 571 -12.61 -37.21 26.01
C HIS A 571 -13.62 -36.27 25.31
N PHE A 572 -14.50 -36.78 24.46
CA PHE A 572 -15.47 -36.00 23.69
C PHE A 572 -16.90 -36.22 24.17
N SER A 573 -17.68 -35.15 24.21
CA SER A 573 -19.08 -35.17 24.67
C SER A 573 -19.88 -34.00 24.09
N VAL A 574 -21.18 -33.97 24.36
CA VAL A 574 -22.07 -32.82 24.15
C VAL A 574 -22.90 -32.60 25.42
N ASP A 575 -23.45 -31.41 25.63
CA ASP A 575 -24.43 -31.18 26.69
C ASP A 575 -25.74 -31.92 26.41
N THR A 576 -26.48 -32.27 27.45
CA THR A 576 -27.90 -32.64 27.31
C THR A 576 -28.74 -31.39 27.49
N ILE A 577 -29.30 -30.87 26.40
CA ILE A 577 -30.12 -29.65 26.39
C ILE A 577 -31.59 -30.05 26.26
N ASN A 578 -32.40 -29.70 27.25
CA ASN A 578 -33.83 -30.06 27.31
C ASN A 578 -34.08 -31.57 27.12
N GLY A 579 -33.22 -32.42 27.69
CA GLY A 579 -33.32 -33.88 27.60
C GLY A 579 -32.85 -34.49 26.27
N ARG A 580 -32.27 -33.70 25.36
CA ARG A 580 -31.71 -34.18 24.09
C ARG A 580 -30.21 -33.88 23.99
N PRO A 581 -29.40 -34.73 23.35
CA PRO A 581 -28.02 -34.40 23.05
C PRO A 581 -27.95 -33.08 22.27
N GLY A 582 -27.10 -32.17 22.72
CA GLY A 582 -26.80 -30.93 22.03
C GLY A 582 -25.87 -31.15 20.84
N ASN A 583 -25.60 -30.07 20.10
CA ASN A 583 -24.83 -30.11 18.87
C ASN A 583 -23.42 -29.52 18.99
N GLU A 584 -23.04 -29.00 20.16
CA GLU A 584 -21.74 -28.38 20.36
C GLU A 584 -20.77 -29.38 20.99
N LEU A 585 -19.77 -29.80 20.22
CA LEU A 585 -18.78 -30.77 20.67
C LEU A 585 -17.95 -30.17 21.82
N LYS A 586 -17.67 -31.01 22.82
CA LYS A 586 -16.87 -30.68 23.99
C LYS A 586 -15.66 -31.58 24.10
N LEU A 587 -14.56 -31.03 24.60
CA LEU A 587 -13.39 -31.78 25.05
C LEU A 587 -13.31 -31.66 26.57
N LYS A 588 -13.38 -32.80 27.27
CA LYS A 588 -13.32 -32.88 28.74
C LYS A 588 -14.30 -31.90 29.41
N GLY A 589 -15.54 -31.88 28.93
CA GLY A 589 -16.62 -31.02 29.42
C GLY A 589 -16.60 -29.56 28.94
N GLN A 590 -15.56 -29.13 28.21
CA GLN A 590 -15.44 -27.76 27.71
C GLN A 590 -15.79 -27.62 26.23
N LYS A 591 -16.52 -26.54 25.93
CA LYS A 591 -16.64 -25.85 24.63
C LYS A 591 -15.49 -26.10 23.64
N LEU A 592 -15.60 -26.97 22.62
CA LEU A 592 -14.61 -26.95 21.54
C LEU A 592 -14.95 -25.82 20.57
N LEU A 593 -13.97 -24.95 20.33
CA LEU A 593 -14.09 -23.78 19.48
C LEU A 593 -13.14 -23.89 18.30
N THR A 594 -13.55 -23.32 17.18
CA THR A 594 -12.72 -23.19 16.00
C THR A 594 -12.90 -21.85 15.32
N HIS A 595 -11.98 -21.54 14.40
CA HIS A 595 -11.94 -20.29 13.68
C HIS A 595 -12.56 -20.47 12.31
N TYR A 596 -13.27 -19.44 11.86
CA TYR A 596 -13.93 -19.37 10.59
C TYR A 596 -13.62 -18.05 9.89
N LEU A 597 -13.78 -18.03 8.58
CA LEU A 597 -13.65 -16.84 7.76
C LEU A 597 -14.88 -16.71 6.86
N ARG A 598 -15.41 -15.50 6.72
CA ARG A 598 -16.40 -15.21 5.68
C ARG A 598 -15.70 -15.19 4.32
N ILE A 599 -16.24 -15.91 3.34
CA ILE A 599 -15.81 -15.83 1.94
C ILE A 599 -17.04 -15.69 1.03
N GLY A 600 -17.49 -14.44 0.91
CA GLY A 600 -18.64 -14.02 0.14
C GLY A 600 -19.98 -14.27 0.81
N PHE A 601 -21.04 -14.09 0.03
CA PHE A 601 -22.43 -14.09 0.48
C PHE A 601 -23.27 -15.11 -0.30
N THR A 602 -24.34 -15.59 0.32
CA THR A 602 -25.40 -16.33 -0.37
C THR A 602 -26.25 -15.39 -1.22
N PRO A 603 -27.09 -15.90 -2.16
CA PRO A 603 -28.00 -15.06 -2.94
C PRO A 603 -28.92 -14.16 -2.09
N ASP A 604 -29.35 -14.63 -0.91
CA ASP A 604 -30.18 -13.87 0.03
C ASP A 604 -29.39 -12.87 0.90
N GLY A 605 -28.07 -12.75 0.70
CA GLY A 605 -27.20 -11.83 1.43
C GLY A 605 -26.66 -12.36 2.76
N ASN A 606 -26.85 -13.65 3.09
CA ASN A 606 -26.27 -14.26 4.28
C ASN A 606 -24.77 -14.54 4.10
N TRP A 607 -24.02 -14.64 5.18
CA TRP A 607 -22.58 -14.91 5.13
C TRP A 607 -22.29 -16.37 4.74
N ARG A 608 -21.35 -16.59 3.82
CA ARG A 608 -20.74 -17.90 3.57
C ARG A 608 -19.53 -18.06 4.48
N ILE A 609 -19.64 -18.93 5.49
CA ILE A 609 -18.65 -19.06 6.56
C ILE A 609 -17.89 -20.38 6.40
N PHE A 610 -16.56 -20.32 6.37
CA PHE A 610 -15.69 -21.48 6.13
C PHE A 610 -14.72 -21.70 7.27
N GLY A 611 -14.56 -22.95 7.70
CA GLY A 611 -13.63 -23.32 8.77
C GLY A 611 -12.18 -23.11 8.34
N LEU A 612 -11.39 -22.45 9.19
CA LEU A 612 -9.94 -22.38 9.04
C LEU A 612 -9.28 -23.68 9.50
N ARG A 613 -8.08 -23.92 8.98
CA ARG A 613 -7.22 -25.00 9.44
C ARG A 613 -6.91 -24.86 10.92
N LYS A 614 -6.85 -25.99 11.62
CA LYS A 614 -6.69 -26.02 13.08
C LYS A 614 -5.28 -25.62 13.55
N ASP A 615 -4.32 -25.54 12.63
CA ASP A 615 -2.96 -25.03 12.83
C ASP A 615 -2.72 -23.68 12.14
N PHE A 616 -3.73 -23.08 11.52
CA PHE A 616 -3.60 -21.76 10.90
C PHE A 616 -3.57 -20.66 11.96
N TYR A 617 -2.65 -19.72 11.78
CA TYR A 617 -2.67 -18.43 12.45
C TYR A 617 -2.45 -17.33 11.41
N PRO A 618 -3.15 -16.18 11.50
CA PRO A 618 -2.95 -15.04 10.59
C PRO A 618 -1.47 -14.69 10.43
N ALA A 619 -1.00 -14.47 9.21
CA ALA A 619 0.38 -14.07 8.98
C ALA A 619 0.68 -12.77 9.71
N CYS A 620 1.87 -12.68 10.31
CA CYS A 620 2.41 -11.39 10.74
C CYS A 620 2.76 -10.57 9.50
N LYS A 621 2.22 -9.35 9.38
CA LYS A 621 2.44 -8.48 8.22
C LYS A 621 3.13 -7.19 8.66
N ILE A 622 4.24 -6.86 8.01
CA ILE A 622 4.89 -5.55 8.12
C ILE A 622 4.52 -4.75 6.89
N GLN A 623 3.73 -3.69 7.05
CA GLN A 623 3.35 -2.83 5.93
C GLN A 623 4.57 -2.07 5.42
N VAL A 624 4.77 -2.07 4.11
CA VAL A 624 5.90 -1.38 3.44
C VAL A 624 5.46 -0.40 2.36
N GLU A 625 4.18 -0.45 1.98
CA GLU A 625 3.54 0.41 0.98
C GLU A 625 2.05 0.56 1.33
N ASP A 626 1.44 1.68 0.96
CA ASP A 626 -0.02 1.82 1.02
C ASP A 626 -0.57 2.53 -0.21
N ASP A 627 -0.15 3.77 -0.52
CA ASP A 627 -0.75 4.59 -1.59
C ASP A 627 0.25 5.39 -2.43
N ILE A 628 1.33 5.92 -1.85
CA ILE A 628 2.43 6.59 -2.57
C ILE A 628 3.71 5.80 -2.33
N THR A 629 4.17 5.10 -3.36
CA THR A 629 5.36 4.24 -3.30
C THR A 629 6.44 4.76 -4.23
N ALA A 630 7.66 4.92 -3.74
CA ALA A 630 8.87 5.02 -4.55
C ALA A 630 9.47 3.61 -4.70
N SER A 631 9.94 3.26 -5.90
CA SER A 631 10.57 1.96 -6.14
C SER A 631 11.78 2.07 -7.06
N THR A 632 12.64 1.06 -7.02
CA THR A 632 13.81 0.93 -7.90
C THR A 632 14.09 -0.54 -8.21
N VAL A 633 14.70 -0.80 -9.35
CA VAL A 633 15.16 -2.13 -9.77
C VAL A 633 16.67 -2.19 -9.81
N VAL A 634 17.23 -3.20 -9.16
CA VAL A 634 18.67 -3.37 -8.96
C VAL A 634 19.12 -4.75 -9.43
N PRO A 635 20.28 -4.88 -10.10
CA PRO A 635 20.86 -6.18 -10.43
C PRO A 635 21.21 -6.97 -9.17
N ALA A 636 20.66 -8.17 -9.02
CA ALA A 636 20.76 -8.97 -7.81
C ALA A 636 22.22 -9.34 -7.45
N ALA A 637 23.09 -9.51 -8.46
CA ALA A 637 24.50 -9.85 -8.28
C ALA A 637 25.32 -8.76 -7.56
N THR A 638 24.80 -7.53 -7.48
CA THR A 638 25.46 -6.41 -6.78
C THR A 638 25.10 -6.35 -5.29
N LEU A 639 24.18 -7.20 -4.83
CA LEU A 639 23.59 -7.11 -3.49
C LEU A 639 24.06 -8.25 -2.59
N ALA A 640 24.30 -7.92 -1.33
CA ALA A 640 24.46 -8.89 -0.26
C ALA A 640 23.18 -9.01 0.56
N GLY A 641 22.95 -10.17 1.18
CA GLY A 641 21.87 -10.35 2.14
C GLY A 641 20.47 -10.55 1.54
N LEU A 642 20.36 -10.86 0.24
CA LEU A 642 19.11 -11.33 -0.37
C LEU A 642 18.68 -12.71 0.18
N PRO A 643 17.38 -13.06 0.13
CA PRO A 643 16.94 -14.43 0.39
C PRO A 643 17.67 -15.42 -0.54
N ARG A 644 18.15 -16.56 -0.01
CA ARG A 644 18.84 -17.62 -0.80
C ARG A 644 17.98 -18.17 -1.95
N THR A 645 16.67 -17.98 -1.89
CA THR A 645 15.70 -18.42 -2.89
C THR A 645 15.58 -17.48 -4.09
N VAL A 646 16.17 -16.27 -4.04
CA VAL A 646 16.17 -15.34 -5.17
C VAL A 646 17.15 -15.84 -6.22
N THR A 647 16.62 -16.20 -7.39
CA THR A 647 17.41 -16.62 -8.57
C THR A 647 17.29 -15.64 -9.74
N ALA A 648 16.47 -14.59 -9.59
CA ALA A 648 16.29 -13.55 -10.59
C ALA A 648 17.56 -12.71 -10.77
N SER A 649 17.81 -12.24 -12.01
CA SER A 649 18.96 -11.39 -12.33
C SER A 649 18.80 -9.97 -11.75
N SER A 650 17.56 -9.50 -11.58
CA SER A 650 17.24 -8.19 -11.03
C SER A 650 16.12 -8.33 -10.01
N VAL A 651 16.11 -7.43 -9.02
CA VAL A 651 15.11 -7.39 -7.94
C VAL A 651 14.57 -5.98 -7.75
N LYS A 652 13.29 -5.88 -7.36
CA LYS A 652 12.60 -4.62 -7.10
C LYS A 652 12.55 -4.34 -5.60
N PHE A 653 12.83 -3.10 -5.22
CA PHE A 653 12.68 -2.57 -3.86
C PHE A 653 11.68 -1.42 -3.84
N VAL A 654 10.99 -1.27 -2.72
CA VAL A 654 9.90 -0.33 -2.53
C VAL A 654 10.08 0.46 -1.23
N HIS A 655 9.54 1.66 -1.19
CA HIS A 655 9.51 2.53 -0.02
C HIS A 655 8.19 3.32 -0.01
N ASN A 656 7.50 3.31 1.13
CA ASN A 656 6.33 4.17 1.34
C ASN A 656 6.78 5.60 1.63
N CYS A 657 6.44 6.54 0.73
CA CYS A 657 6.81 7.95 0.84
C CYS A 657 6.06 8.68 1.98
N GLU A 658 5.12 8.01 2.65
CA GLU A 658 4.21 8.59 3.64
C GLU A 658 4.54 8.11 5.06
N GLN A 659 4.57 9.02 6.04
CA GLN A 659 4.64 8.72 7.48
C GLN A 659 3.26 8.54 8.11
N HIS A 660 2.23 9.14 7.50
CA HIS A 660 0.84 8.98 7.90
C HIS A 660 -0.04 8.69 6.69
N LEU A 661 -1.01 7.80 6.85
CA LEU A 661 -1.88 7.31 5.80
C LEU A 661 -3.26 7.97 5.89
N PHE A 662 -3.70 8.58 4.79
CA PHE A 662 -5.00 9.27 4.74
C PHE A 662 -6.17 8.29 4.51
N GLN A 663 -6.49 7.53 5.56
CA GLN A 663 -7.46 6.44 5.52
C GLN A 663 -8.89 6.94 5.32
N ARG A 664 -9.70 6.12 4.64
CA ARG A 664 -11.16 6.25 4.56
C ARG A 664 -11.79 5.01 5.20
N PRO A 665 -12.16 5.06 6.49
CA PRO A 665 -12.65 3.89 7.21
C PRO A 665 -14.14 3.69 6.96
N ASP A 666 -14.49 3.13 5.79
CA ASP A 666 -15.89 2.94 5.36
C ASP A 666 -16.71 2.10 6.37
N ASP A 667 -16.09 1.11 7.01
CA ASP A 667 -16.77 0.18 7.94
C ASP A 667 -16.83 0.69 9.39
N ALA A 668 -16.06 1.72 9.76
CA ALA A 668 -16.01 2.23 11.14
C ALA A 668 -17.26 3.01 11.57
N VAL A 669 -18.20 3.22 10.64
CA VAL A 669 -19.57 3.65 10.97
C VAL A 669 -20.32 2.62 11.82
N HIS A 670 -19.95 1.34 11.67
CA HIS A 670 -20.48 0.25 12.47
C HIS A 670 -19.65 0.09 13.76
N ARG A 671 -20.24 0.51 14.88
CA ARG A 671 -19.62 0.47 16.22
C ARG A 671 -19.06 -0.93 16.52
N GLY A 672 -17.79 -0.99 16.92
CA GLY A 672 -17.08 -2.22 17.31
C GLY A 672 -16.55 -3.07 16.17
N TYR A 673 -16.85 -2.72 14.91
CA TYR A 673 -16.46 -3.51 13.75
C TYR A 673 -15.01 -3.26 13.34
N ASP A 674 -14.66 -2.02 12.97
CA ASP A 674 -13.29 -1.64 12.63
C ASP A 674 -12.50 -1.27 13.89
N ARG A 675 -12.04 -2.30 14.60
CA ARG A 675 -11.29 -2.18 15.85
C ARG A 675 -9.99 -1.38 15.69
N ARG A 676 -9.36 -1.46 14.52
CA ARG A 676 -8.13 -0.73 14.24
C ARG A 676 -8.43 0.77 14.17
N THR A 677 -9.41 1.19 13.36
CA THR A 677 -9.80 2.59 13.28
C THR A 677 -10.28 3.12 14.62
N GLU A 678 -11.10 2.37 15.36
CA GLU A 678 -11.56 2.78 16.68
C GLU A 678 -10.41 3.00 17.67
N ARG A 679 -9.44 2.10 17.71
CA ARG A 679 -8.22 2.27 18.51
C ARG A 679 -7.44 3.52 18.07
N ASP A 680 -7.25 3.72 16.78
CA ASP A 680 -6.49 4.86 16.25
C ASP A 680 -7.19 6.21 16.60
N PHE A 681 -8.53 6.25 16.63
CA PHE A 681 -9.32 7.43 17.03
C PHE A 681 -9.15 7.83 18.49
N THR A 682 -8.73 6.91 19.35
CA THR A 682 -8.49 7.16 20.78
C THR A 682 -7.09 7.71 21.07
N GLN A 683 -6.18 7.60 20.10
CA GLN A 683 -4.82 8.13 20.25
C GLN A 683 -4.84 9.68 20.24
N PRO A 684 -3.97 10.32 21.02
CA PRO A 684 -3.85 11.78 20.99
C PRO A 684 -3.17 12.26 19.71
N GLY A 685 -3.43 13.51 19.33
CA GLY A 685 -2.77 14.17 18.21
C GLY A 685 -3.31 13.78 16.83
N ASN A 686 -4.51 13.20 16.75
CA ASN A 686 -5.17 12.87 15.49
C ASN A 686 -5.37 14.10 14.59
N PHE A 687 -5.28 13.88 13.28
CA PHE A 687 -5.78 14.80 12.26
C PHE A 687 -7.02 14.15 11.62
N LEU A 688 -8.17 14.79 11.77
CA LEU A 688 -9.47 14.26 11.35
C LEU A 688 -10.10 15.19 10.32
N SER A 689 -10.87 14.63 9.39
CA SER A 689 -11.65 15.41 8.43
C SER A 689 -12.96 14.70 8.08
N ASN A 690 -14.02 15.49 7.87
CA ASN A 690 -15.37 15.00 7.57
C ASN A 690 -15.98 14.13 8.68
N TYR A 691 -15.86 14.59 9.92
CA TYR A 691 -16.58 14.06 11.08
C TYR A 691 -17.43 15.16 11.73
N GLU A 692 -18.48 14.76 12.44
CA GLU A 692 -19.25 15.67 13.28
C GLU A 692 -18.42 16.10 14.52
N PRO A 693 -18.38 17.40 14.86
CA PRO A 693 -17.81 17.89 16.11
C PRO A 693 -18.79 17.65 17.27
N LEU A 694 -18.65 16.52 17.97
CA LEU A 694 -19.58 16.12 19.02
C LEU A 694 -19.38 16.97 20.28
N THR A 695 -20.47 17.58 20.76
CA THR A 695 -20.48 18.35 22.02
C THR A 695 -20.61 17.44 23.24
N ARG A 696 -20.51 17.99 24.47
CA ARG A 696 -20.79 17.23 25.70
C ARG A 696 -22.22 16.72 25.76
N ALA A 697 -23.19 17.51 25.32
CA ALA A 697 -24.59 17.11 25.31
C ALA A 697 -24.79 15.91 24.36
N THR A 698 -24.21 15.98 23.16
CA THR A 698 -24.27 14.87 22.19
C THR A 698 -23.54 13.63 22.70
N ALA A 699 -22.36 13.78 23.30
CA ALA A 699 -21.61 12.68 23.88
C ALA A 699 -22.36 12.02 25.05
N THR A 700 -23.03 12.81 25.89
CA THR A 700 -23.86 12.32 27.00
C THR A 700 -25.01 11.48 26.45
N ALA A 701 -25.74 11.98 25.45
CA ALA A 701 -26.82 11.22 24.80
C ALA A 701 -26.34 9.89 24.17
N ILE A 702 -25.13 9.87 23.60
CA ILE A 702 -24.52 8.63 23.07
C ILE A 702 -24.20 7.63 24.18
N VAL A 703 -23.70 8.10 25.34
CA VAL A 703 -23.40 7.24 26.50
C VAL A 703 -24.69 6.74 27.19
N GLU A 704 -25.72 7.59 27.25
CA GLU A 704 -27.06 7.24 27.78
C GLU A 704 -27.80 6.23 26.90
N ASP A 705 -27.52 6.16 25.59
CA ASP A 705 -27.85 5.02 24.72
C ASP A 705 -26.95 3.82 25.05
N THR A 706 -27.07 3.29 26.27
CA THR A 706 -26.16 2.31 26.87
C THR A 706 -25.99 1.07 25.98
N LEU A 707 -27.08 0.55 25.41
CA LEU A 707 -27.04 -0.62 24.52
C LEU A 707 -26.25 -0.33 23.25
N GLY A 708 -26.47 0.84 22.65
CA GLY A 708 -25.70 1.26 21.48
C GLY A 708 -24.26 1.59 21.80
N PHE A 709 -23.96 2.09 23.00
CA PHE A 709 -22.62 2.46 23.47
C PHE A 709 -21.75 1.24 23.75
N GLU A 710 -22.32 0.17 24.30
CA GLU A 710 -21.62 -1.11 24.55
C GLU A 710 -21.10 -1.77 23.27
N HIS A 711 -21.65 -1.42 22.10
CA HIS A 711 -21.14 -1.89 20.82
C HIS A 711 -19.78 -1.26 20.43
N PHE A 712 -19.43 -0.08 20.95
CA PHE A 712 -18.09 0.48 20.73
C PHE A 712 -17.03 -0.39 21.41
N THR A 713 -15.81 -0.41 20.87
CA THR A 713 -14.68 -1.01 21.59
C THR A 713 -14.41 -0.27 22.90
N GLU A 714 -13.89 -1.00 23.89
CA GLU A 714 -13.54 -0.45 25.21
C GLU A 714 -12.70 0.84 25.13
N PRO A 715 -11.67 0.98 24.25
CA PRO A 715 -10.93 2.23 24.11
C PRO A 715 -11.80 3.43 23.73
N VAL A 716 -12.78 3.25 22.85
CA VAL A 716 -13.69 4.36 22.47
C VAL A 716 -14.63 4.68 23.62
N GLN A 717 -15.12 3.67 24.35
CA GLN A 717 -15.93 3.92 25.55
C GLN A 717 -15.16 4.75 26.59
N GLN A 718 -13.88 4.41 26.81
CA GLN A 718 -12.98 5.16 27.69
C GLN A 718 -12.77 6.60 27.20
N LEU A 719 -12.62 6.83 25.89
CA LEU A 719 -12.50 8.17 25.31
C LEU A 719 -13.72 9.04 25.60
N PHE A 720 -14.94 8.51 25.41
CA PHE A 720 -16.18 9.24 25.70
C PHE A 720 -16.29 9.59 27.20
N ASN A 721 -16.03 8.62 28.07
CA ASN A 721 -16.08 8.82 29.52
C ASN A 721 -15.04 9.85 29.99
N ALA A 722 -13.80 9.78 29.49
CA ALA A 722 -12.76 10.76 29.79
C ALA A 722 -13.15 12.17 29.30
N PHE A 723 -13.70 12.28 28.08
CA PHE A 723 -14.16 13.55 27.54
C PHE A 723 -15.29 14.20 28.37
N LEU A 724 -16.21 13.40 28.90
CA LEU A 724 -17.30 13.88 29.77
C LEU A 724 -16.80 14.27 31.16
N ALA A 725 -15.72 13.66 31.65
CA ALA A 725 -15.08 14.02 32.92
C ALA A 725 -14.24 15.30 32.83
N GLU A 726 -13.79 15.68 31.63
CA GLU A 726 -12.93 16.83 31.38
C GLU A 726 -13.70 18.07 30.92
N GLN A 727 -13.21 19.26 31.30
CA GLN A 727 -13.82 20.55 30.95
C GLN A 727 -13.43 21.06 29.55
N GLN A 728 -12.26 20.68 29.04
CA GLN A 728 -11.73 21.10 27.74
C GLN A 728 -11.01 19.94 27.06
N PRO A 729 -10.93 19.92 25.71
CA PRO A 729 -11.50 20.88 24.75
C PRO A 729 -13.01 20.67 24.56
N ALA A 730 -13.74 21.60 23.92
CA ALA A 730 -15.21 21.62 23.78
C ALA A 730 -15.82 20.47 22.95
N TYR A 731 -15.01 19.78 22.13
CA TYR A 731 -15.50 18.77 21.17
C TYR A 731 -14.76 17.44 21.27
N LEU A 732 -15.42 16.36 20.86
CA LEU A 732 -14.76 15.10 20.46
C LEU A 732 -15.21 14.72 19.05
N ALA A 733 -14.51 13.79 18.41
CA ALA A 733 -14.99 13.11 17.21
C ALA A 733 -15.23 11.61 17.49
N SER A 734 -16.06 10.97 16.67
CA SER A 734 -16.34 9.53 16.77
C SER A 734 -16.28 8.89 15.40
N SER A 735 -15.69 7.70 15.31
CA SER A 735 -15.64 6.89 14.09
C SER A 735 -17.04 6.61 13.50
N ALA A 736 -18.06 6.54 14.36
CA ALA A 736 -19.43 6.25 13.98
C ALA A 736 -20.23 7.47 13.48
N HIS A 737 -19.68 8.68 13.55
CA HIS A 737 -20.41 9.92 13.26
C HIS A 737 -19.70 10.78 12.20
N PRO A 738 -19.69 10.36 10.92
CA PRO A 738 -19.20 11.19 9.82
C PRO A 738 -19.97 12.51 9.72
N ARG A 739 -19.32 13.54 9.19
CA ARG A 739 -19.91 14.86 8.92
C ARG A 739 -21.18 14.71 8.08
N LEU A 740 -22.21 15.45 8.44
CA LEU A 740 -23.42 15.60 7.64
C LEU A 740 -23.18 16.60 6.49
N VAL A 741 -23.46 16.15 5.27
CA VAL A 741 -23.46 16.94 4.05
C VAL A 741 -24.85 16.79 3.45
N ASP A 742 -25.57 17.91 3.32
CA ASP A 742 -26.98 17.93 2.90
C ASP A 742 -27.86 16.97 3.72
N GLY A 743 -27.65 16.96 5.03
CA GLY A 743 -28.40 16.12 5.99
C GLY A 743 -28.05 14.63 5.98
N LYS A 744 -27.02 14.20 5.23
CA LYS A 744 -26.61 12.79 5.16
C LYS A 744 -25.14 12.62 5.58
N PRO A 745 -24.78 11.52 6.28
CA PRO A 745 -23.39 11.24 6.58
C PRO A 745 -22.53 11.21 5.31
N SER A 746 -21.40 11.92 5.33
CA SER A 746 -20.43 11.92 4.25
C SER A 746 -19.96 10.48 3.99
N LYS A 747 -19.85 10.13 2.70
CA LYS A 747 -19.25 8.88 2.24
C LYS A 747 -17.72 8.97 2.13
N ASN A 748 -17.12 10.02 2.69
CA ASN A 748 -15.69 10.25 2.66
C ASN A 748 -15.16 10.73 4.03
N PRO A 749 -15.45 10.01 5.14
CA PRO A 749 -14.81 10.28 6.43
C PRO A 749 -13.30 10.00 6.32
N ARG A 750 -12.47 10.82 6.97
CA ARG A 750 -11.01 10.72 6.83
C ARG A 750 -10.24 10.96 8.12
N TYR A 751 -9.13 10.26 8.27
CA TYR A 751 -8.12 10.54 9.29
C TYR A 751 -6.71 10.22 8.80
N LEU A 752 -5.70 10.81 9.44
CA LEU A 752 -4.30 10.43 9.23
C LEU A 752 -3.88 9.35 10.23
N GLN A 753 -3.87 8.11 9.79
CA GLN A 753 -3.35 6.96 10.54
C GLN A 753 -1.83 7.03 10.59
N TYR A 754 -1.22 6.90 11.77
CA TYR A 754 0.25 6.74 11.84
C TYR A 754 0.66 5.40 11.24
N ARG A 755 1.72 5.39 10.42
CA ARG A 755 2.08 4.18 9.67
C ARG A 755 2.38 3.01 10.64
N PRO A 756 1.73 1.84 10.50
CA PRO A 756 1.80 0.77 11.49
C PRO A 756 3.21 0.24 11.80
N ASP A 757 4.13 0.23 10.83
CA ASP A 757 5.53 -0.18 11.02
C ASP A 757 6.33 0.83 11.85
N LEU A 758 5.94 2.11 11.84
CA LEU A 758 6.52 3.16 12.68
C LEU A 758 5.88 3.19 14.07
N GLU A 759 4.61 2.82 14.18
CA GLU A 759 3.89 2.66 15.44
C GLU A 759 4.45 1.46 16.25
N ASP A 760 4.75 0.35 15.57
CA ASP A 760 5.34 -0.86 16.17
C ASP A 760 6.72 -1.16 15.55
N PRO A 761 7.77 -0.38 15.89
CA PRO A 761 9.12 -0.58 15.38
C PRO A 761 9.73 -1.91 15.85
N ARG A 762 9.22 -2.48 16.95
CA ARG A 762 9.65 -3.77 17.50
C ARG A 762 9.34 -4.91 16.53
N SER A 763 8.15 -4.94 15.94
CA SER A 763 7.79 -5.97 14.96
C SER A 763 8.66 -5.91 13.71
N THR A 764 8.96 -4.70 13.23
CA THR A 764 9.89 -4.49 12.10
C THR A 764 11.31 -4.96 12.45
N TYR A 765 11.82 -4.60 13.64
CA TYR A 765 13.11 -5.09 14.13
C TYR A 765 13.17 -6.62 14.15
N LEU A 766 12.16 -7.26 14.74
CA LEU A 766 12.07 -8.71 14.86
C LEU A 766 11.93 -9.41 13.48
N ALA A 767 11.28 -8.77 12.51
CA ALA A 767 11.22 -9.24 11.12
C ALA A 767 12.62 -9.31 10.48
N HIS A 768 13.38 -8.21 10.52
CA HIS A 768 14.75 -8.18 9.99
C HIS A 768 15.71 -9.08 10.75
N LEU A 769 15.55 -9.18 12.07
CA LEU A 769 16.37 -10.05 12.91
C LEU A 769 16.14 -11.53 12.61
N GLY A 770 14.88 -11.95 12.46
CA GLY A 770 14.54 -13.31 12.05
C GLY A 770 15.18 -13.68 10.71
N ALA A 771 15.05 -12.83 9.70
CA ALA A 771 15.65 -13.05 8.38
C ALA A 771 17.20 -13.07 8.43
N ARG A 772 17.82 -12.21 9.26
CA ARG A 772 19.27 -12.24 9.49
C ARG A 772 19.74 -13.61 10.00
N LEU A 773 19.08 -14.13 11.03
CA LEU A 773 19.42 -15.41 11.62
C LEU A 773 19.24 -16.54 10.61
N TYR A 774 18.09 -16.57 9.92
CA TYR A 774 17.78 -17.59 8.92
C TYR A 774 18.79 -17.63 7.78
N ARG A 775 19.20 -16.45 7.28
CA ARG A 775 20.14 -16.32 6.16
C ARG A 775 21.62 -16.39 6.60
N GLU A 776 21.88 -16.38 7.92
CA GLU A 776 23.20 -16.35 8.57
C GLU A 776 24.03 -15.11 8.23
N LEU A 777 23.40 -13.93 8.20
CA LEU A 777 24.06 -12.69 7.78
C LEU A 777 24.94 -12.09 8.88
N PRO A 778 26.24 -11.83 8.61
CA PRO A 778 27.13 -11.16 9.55
C PRO A 778 26.62 -9.76 9.96
N LEU A 779 27.05 -9.29 11.14
CA LEU A 779 26.81 -7.92 11.57
C LEU A 779 27.29 -6.92 10.51
N GLY A 780 26.49 -5.87 10.28
CA GLY A 780 26.73 -4.88 9.23
C GLY A 780 26.13 -5.23 7.86
N THR A 781 25.93 -6.51 7.52
CA THR A 781 25.24 -6.89 6.27
C THR A 781 23.72 -6.67 6.41
N PRO A 782 23.07 -5.91 5.50
CA PRO A 782 21.62 -5.67 5.57
C PRO A 782 20.82 -6.94 5.24
N ALA A 783 19.68 -7.14 5.91
CA ALA A 783 18.71 -8.17 5.56
C ALA A 783 17.68 -7.58 4.60
N LEU A 784 17.86 -7.82 3.30
CA LEU A 784 17.06 -7.20 2.24
C LEU A 784 15.75 -7.98 1.96
N PHE A 785 14.66 -7.27 1.68
CA PHE A 785 13.36 -7.86 1.31
C PHE A 785 12.92 -7.32 -0.05
N PRO A 786 13.34 -7.94 -1.17
CA PRO A 786 12.84 -7.55 -2.48
C PRO A 786 11.38 -7.97 -2.66
N VAL A 787 10.68 -7.31 -3.59
CA VAL A 787 9.35 -7.75 -4.05
C VAL A 787 9.44 -9.20 -4.52
N GLY A 788 8.59 -10.06 -3.94
CA GLY A 788 8.57 -11.49 -4.27
C GLY A 788 7.23 -12.00 -4.80
N ALA A 789 6.19 -11.18 -4.80
CA ALA A 789 4.90 -11.48 -5.42
C ALA A 789 4.17 -10.20 -5.83
N VAL A 790 3.63 -10.18 -7.05
CA VAL A 790 2.80 -9.08 -7.56
C VAL A 790 1.35 -9.55 -7.66
N LEU A 791 0.50 -8.93 -6.85
CA LEU A 791 -0.85 -9.38 -6.52
C LEU A 791 -1.87 -8.24 -6.71
N MET A 792 -2.06 -7.83 -7.96
CA MET A 792 -2.99 -6.77 -8.36
C MET A 792 -4.41 -7.02 -7.85
N GLY A 793 -5.21 -5.96 -7.72
CA GLY A 793 -6.62 -6.04 -7.38
C GLY A 793 -7.52 -5.52 -8.49
N ARG A 794 -8.61 -6.24 -8.77
CA ARG A 794 -9.65 -5.80 -9.71
C ARG A 794 -10.98 -5.63 -8.99
N ARG A 795 -11.59 -4.47 -9.18
CA ARG A 795 -12.97 -4.26 -8.74
C ARG A 795 -13.93 -4.68 -9.83
N GLN A 796 -14.72 -5.70 -9.56
CA GLN A 796 -15.79 -6.16 -10.44
C GLN A 796 -17.16 -5.62 -10.01
N ASN A 797 -18.08 -5.61 -10.97
CA ASN A 797 -19.50 -5.37 -10.74
C ASN A 797 -20.33 -6.22 -11.69
N GLY A 798 -21.44 -6.76 -11.17
CA GLY A 798 -22.52 -7.28 -12.00
C GLY A 798 -23.23 -6.18 -12.81
N PRO A 799 -24.22 -6.56 -13.63
CA PRO A 799 -25.05 -5.61 -14.37
C PRO A 799 -25.87 -4.75 -13.40
N ASP A 800 -25.93 -3.44 -13.65
CA ASP A 800 -26.73 -2.48 -12.87
C ASP A 800 -27.28 -1.38 -13.80
N LYS A 801 -28.29 -0.62 -13.35
CA LYS A 801 -28.97 0.39 -14.17
C LYS A 801 -27.97 1.47 -14.63
N GLY A 802 -27.70 1.50 -15.94
CA GLY A 802 -26.77 2.46 -16.54
C GLY A 802 -25.28 2.09 -16.38
N VAL A 803 -24.97 0.90 -15.84
CA VAL A 803 -23.60 0.42 -15.66
C VAL A 803 -23.46 -0.94 -16.37
N ARG A 804 -22.61 -0.98 -17.41
CA ARG A 804 -22.27 -2.24 -18.08
C ARG A 804 -21.52 -3.19 -17.13
N PRO A 805 -21.71 -4.51 -17.24
CA PRO A 805 -21.04 -5.47 -16.39
C PRO A 805 -19.52 -5.46 -16.62
N LEU A 806 -18.80 -5.71 -15.53
CA LEU A 806 -17.35 -5.96 -15.52
C LEU A 806 -17.11 -7.12 -14.56
N CYS A 807 -17.69 -8.28 -14.87
CA CYS A 807 -17.69 -9.42 -13.97
C CYS A 807 -17.10 -10.72 -14.54
N ALA A 808 -16.08 -10.61 -15.40
CA ALA A 808 -15.54 -11.75 -16.14
C ALA A 808 -14.41 -12.53 -15.44
N TYR A 809 -13.74 -12.00 -14.41
CA TYR A 809 -12.67 -12.76 -13.75
C TYR A 809 -13.23 -13.69 -12.67
N GLY A 810 -12.66 -14.89 -12.55
CA GLY A 810 -12.77 -15.74 -11.36
C GLY A 810 -11.93 -15.20 -10.19
N PRO A 811 -11.79 -15.94 -9.08
CA PRO A 811 -11.19 -15.42 -7.84
C PRO A 811 -9.79 -14.85 -8.01
N VAL A 812 -8.93 -15.56 -8.76
CA VAL A 812 -7.55 -15.17 -9.04
C VAL A 812 -7.19 -15.55 -10.47
N HIS A 813 -6.55 -14.61 -11.17
CA HIS A 813 -6.00 -14.80 -12.51
C HIS A 813 -4.49 -14.57 -12.53
N TYR A 814 -3.79 -15.24 -13.44
CA TYR A 814 -2.43 -14.93 -13.86
C TYR A 814 -2.48 -14.36 -15.27
N GLN A 815 -1.80 -13.25 -15.53
CA GLN A 815 -1.69 -12.68 -16.86
C GLN A 815 -0.23 -12.64 -17.28
N GLU A 816 0.04 -13.15 -18.49
CA GLU A 816 1.31 -12.93 -19.17
C GLU A 816 1.46 -11.43 -19.49
N LEU A 817 2.70 -10.96 -19.71
CA LEU A 817 2.98 -9.53 -19.81
C LEU A 817 2.12 -8.77 -20.84
N PRO A 818 1.84 -9.29 -22.05
CA PRO A 818 0.97 -8.58 -22.99
C PRO A 818 -0.44 -8.33 -22.43
N GLU A 819 -1.11 -9.37 -21.95
CA GLU A 819 -2.46 -9.28 -21.37
C GLU A 819 -2.48 -8.43 -20.10
N ALA A 820 -1.47 -8.57 -19.24
CA ALA A 820 -1.33 -7.75 -18.05
C ALA A 820 -1.22 -6.27 -18.43
N PHE A 821 -0.39 -5.92 -19.43
CA PHE A 821 -0.23 -4.54 -19.86
C PHE A 821 -1.46 -3.97 -20.56
N MET A 822 -2.27 -4.78 -21.26
CA MET A 822 -3.58 -4.30 -21.73
C MET A 822 -4.44 -3.82 -20.56
N ASP A 823 -4.43 -4.57 -19.47
CA ASP A 823 -5.22 -4.27 -18.28
C ASP A 823 -4.64 -3.09 -17.46
N LEU A 824 -3.31 -3.02 -17.34
CA LEU A 824 -2.61 -1.92 -16.66
C LEU A 824 -2.76 -0.58 -17.40
N ILE A 825 -2.72 -0.58 -18.73
CA ILE A 825 -2.97 0.61 -19.56
C ILE A 825 -4.42 1.09 -19.38
N ALA A 826 -5.37 0.16 -19.32
CA ALA A 826 -6.79 0.49 -19.25
C ALA A 826 -7.28 0.83 -17.83
N SER A 827 -6.78 0.14 -16.80
CA SER A 827 -7.08 0.34 -15.36
C SER A 827 -8.58 0.54 -15.09
N LEU A 828 -9.36 -0.51 -15.34
CA LEU A 828 -10.82 -0.45 -15.45
C LEU A 828 -11.55 -0.49 -14.10
N THR A 829 -12.64 0.27 -14.00
CA THR A 829 -13.55 0.27 -12.85
C THR A 829 -15.00 0.44 -13.28
N GLY A 830 -15.91 -0.21 -12.57
CA GLY A 830 -17.36 -0.06 -12.77
C GLY A 830 -17.97 1.23 -12.22
N LYS A 831 -17.21 2.04 -11.49
CA LYS A 831 -17.67 3.36 -11.01
C LYS A 831 -17.38 4.40 -12.09
N SER A 832 -18.37 5.24 -12.40
CA SER A 832 -18.29 6.32 -13.39
C SER A 832 -18.07 5.83 -14.83
N PRO A 833 -19.06 5.15 -15.45
CA PRO A 833 -18.94 4.65 -16.82
C PRO A 833 -18.63 5.78 -17.82
N SER A 834 -17.79 5.48 -18.80
CA SER A 834 -17.49 6.36 -19.92
C SER A 834 -18.65 6.34 -20.94
N THR A 835 -18.67 7.27 -21.89
CA THR A 835 -19.65 7.27 -22.98
C THR A 835 -19.61 5.99 -23.83
N THR A 836 -18.51 5.24 -23.79
CA THR A 836 -18.26 4.03 -24.58
C THR A 836 -18.28 2.72 -23.75
N GLY A 837 -18.38 2.78 -22.43
CA GLY A 837 -18.41 1.58 -21.57
C GLY A 837 -17.88 1.81 -20.15
N ALA A 838 -16.96 0.96 -19.69
CA ALA A 838 -16.34 1.02 -18.36
C ALA A 838 -15.68 2.39 -18.06
N GLY A 839 -15.56 2.72 -16.77
CA GLY A 839 -14.70 3.81 -16.32
C GLY A 839 -13.23 3.37 -16.33
N SER A 840 -12.31 4.31 -16.55
CA SER A 840 -10.86 4.10 -16.51
C SER A 840 -10.23 5.07 -15.52
N GLU A 841 -9.32 4.58 -14.68
CA GLU A 841 -8.48 5.44 -13.81
C GLU A 841 -7.19 5.92 -14.54
N GLY A 842 -7.07 5.65 -15.84
CA GLY A 842 -5.88 5.89 -16.64
C GLY A 842 -4.76 4.89 -16.34
N ALA A 843 -3.73 4.85 -17.18
CA ALA A 843 -2.62 3.91 -17.07
C ALA A 843 -2.07 3.82 -15.63
N LEU A 844 -1.89 2.59 -15.15
CA LEU A 844 -1.37 2.27 -13.81
C LEU A 844 -2.19 2.85 -12.65
N THR A 845 -3.45 3.23 -12.87
CA THR A 845 -4.31 4.00 -11.95
C THR A 845 -3.77 5.40 -11.60
N LYS A 846 -2.89 5.94 -12.46
CA LYS A 846 -2.19 7.20 -12.27
C LYS A 846 -2.71 8.34 -13.14
N GLY A 847 -3.80 8.16 -13.89
CA GLY A 847 -4.38 9.21 -14.74
C GLY A 847 -4.56 10.57 -14.02
N PRO A 848 -5.15 10.61 -12.81
CA PRO A 848 -5.28 11.85 -12.04
C PRO A 848 -3.99 12.37 -11.39
N PHE A 849 -2.88 11.62 -11.46
CA PHE A 849 -1.65 11.85 -10.70
C PHE A 849 -0.39 11.82 -11.57
N ASN A 850 -0.51 11.88 -12.89
CA ASN A 850 0.61 11.96 -13.81
C ASN A 850 0.47 13.18 -14.72
N ALA A 851 1.43 14.11 -14.62
CA ALA A 851 1.51 15.34 -15.41
C ALA A 851 2.22 15.16 -16.76
N LEU A 852 2.74 13.97 -17.04
CA LEU A 852 3.49 13.60 -18.23
C LEU A 852 2.69 12.60 -19.09
N PRO A 853 3.05 12.43 -20.38
CA PRO A 853 2.52 11.34 -21.19
C PRO A 853 2.70 10.00 -20.47
N PRO A 854 1.62 9.21 -20.27
CA PRO A 854 1.69 7.98 -19.49
C PRO A 854 2.64 6.92 -20.07
N ILE A 855 3.05 7.07 -21.33
CA ILE A 855 3.96 6.14 -21.98
C ILE A 855 5.32 6.03 -21.28
N HIS A 856 5.80 7.09 -20.62
CA HIS A 856 7.07 7.07 -19.90
C HIS A 856 7.01 6.13 -18.68
N ASP A 857 5.92 6.22 -17.89
CA ASP A 857 5.62 5.31 -16.79
C ASP A 857 5.48 3.86 -17.30
N LEU A 858 4.74 3.67 -18.41
CA LEU A 858 4.49 2.35 -18.98
C LEU A 858 5.78 1.69 -19.47
N ASN A 859 6.66 2.45 -20.13
CA ASN A 859 7.98 2.00 -20.58
C ASN A 859 8.82 1.51 -19.39
N ALA A 860 8.93 2.33 -18.33
CA ALA A 860 9.67 1.99 -17.12
C ALA A 860 9.11 0.74 -16.44
N THR A 861 7.79 0.71 -16.26
CA THR A 861 7.07 -0.39 -15.61
C THR A 861 7.24 -1.70 -16.39
N LEU A 862 7.16 -1.66 -17.73
CA LEU A 862 7.34 -2.87 -18.55
C LEU A 862 8.75 -3.44 -18.39
N VAL A 863 9.77 -2.58 -18.49
CA VAL A 863 11.15 -3.01 -18.29
C VAL A 863 11.33 -3.59 -16.90
N SER A 864 10.75 -2.97 -15.86
CA SER A 864 10.76 -3.45 -14.47
C SER A 864 10.27 -4.90 -14.38
N PHE A 865 9.11 -5.20 -14.95
CA PHE A 865 8.57 -6.56 -14.96
C PHE A 865 9.42 -7.54 -15.78
N ILE A 866 9.93 -7.12 -16.95
CA ILE A 866 10.74 -7.99 -17.81
C ILE A 866 12.06 -8.37 -17.12
N VAL A 867 12.81 -7.40 -16.59
CA VAL A 867 14.16 -7.65 -16.04
C VAL A 867 14.12 -8.33 -14.67
N THR A 868 13.03 -8.15 -13.90
CA THR A 868 12.82 -8.86 -12.63
C THR A 868 12.20 -10.26 -12.83
N GLY A 869 11.46 -10.47 -13.93
CA GLY A 869 10.73 -11.71 -14.17
C GLY A 869 9.60 -11.95 -13.18
N LEU A 870 9.04 -10.88 -12.59
CA LEU A 870 7.96 -11.00 -11.61
C LEU A 870 6.63 -11.35 -12.29
N PRO A 871 5.98 -12.48 -11.95
CA PRO A 871 4.68 -12.84 -12.51
C PRO A 871 3.56 -11.96 -11.94
N ILE A 872 2.60 -11.63 -12.78
CA ILE A 872 1.50 -10.72 -12.45
C ILE A 872 0.22 -11.51 -12.20
N PHE A 873 -0.24 -11.55 -10.95
CA PHE A 873 -1.52 -12.11 -10.57
C PHE A 873 -2.54 -11.02 -10.25
N ALA A 874 -3.81 -11.26 -10.56
CA ALA A 874 -4.92 -10.38 -10.26
C ALA A 874 -5.94 -11.08 -9.35
N SER A 875 -6.27 -10.45 -8.23
CA SER A 875 -7.29 -10.89 -7.28
C SER A 875 -8.57 -10.06 -7.44
N VAL A 876 -9.72 -10.70 -7.26
CA VAL A 876 -11.02 -10.02 -7.40
C VAL A 876 -11.51 -9.43 -6.09
N ALA A 877 -12.15 -8.26 -6.20
CA ALA A 877 -12.95 -7.61 -5.18
C ALA A 877 -14.32 -7.19 -5.75
N GLY A 878 -15.32 -7.09 -4.89
CA GLY A 878 -16.70 -6.75 -5.27
C GLY A 878 -17.53 -8.01 -5.55
N THR A 879 -17.56 -8.46 -6.80
CA THR A 879 -18.36 -9.62 -7.23
C THR A 879 -17.55 -10.61 -8.08
N ILE A 880 -17.98 -11.86 -8.15
CA ILE A 880 -17.50 -12.86 -9.12
C ILE A 880 -18.69 -13.27 -9.98
N GLY A 881 -18.63 -12.94 -11.27
CA GLY A 881 -19.80 -13.00 -12.13
C GLY A 881 -20.94 -12.10 -11.64
N PRO A 882 -22.15 -12.24 -12.20
CA PRO A 882 -23.31 -11.47 -11.76
C PRO A 882 -23.92 -11.93 -10.43
N ARG A 883 -23.58 -13.12 -9.92
CA ARG A 883 -24.30 -13.75 -8.78
C ARG A 883 -23.62 -13.59 -7.42
N TYR A 884 -22.29 -13.71 -7.35
CA TYR A 884 -21.61 -13.84 -6.06
C TYR A 884 -20.97 -12.54 -5.62
N ARG A 885 -21.49 -11.94 -4.55
CA ARG A 885 -20.82 -10.86 -3.82
C ARG A 885 -19.70 -11.44 -2.96
N VAL A 886 -18.51 -10.83 -3.03
CA VAL A 886 -17.30 -11.26 -2.29
C VAL A 886 -16.59 -10.12 -1.55
N ASP A 887 -16.99 -8.86 -1.79
CA ASP A 887 -16.38 -7.66 -1.19
C ASP A 887 -14.85 -7.73 -1.23
N HIS A 888 -14.17 -7.75 -0.08
CA HIS A 888 -12.71 -7.84 0.03
C HIS A 888 -12.22 -9.19 0.60
N ASP A 889 -13.10 -10.19 0.75
CA ASP A 889 -12.76 -11.45 1.42
C ASP A 889 -11.59 -12.18 0.72
N ILE A 890 -11.57 -12.16 -0.61
CA ILE A 890 -10.46 -12.73 -1.41
C ILE A 890 -9.21 -11.86 -1.31
N SER A 891 -9.35 -10.54 -1.27
CA SER A 891 -8.22 -9.61 -1.17
C SER A 891 -7.41 -9.83 0.12
N LEU A 892 -8.08 -10.15 1.23
CA LEU A 892 -7.45 -10.49 2.51
C LEU A 892 -6.78 -11.87 2.49
N LEU A 893 -7.39 -12.84 1.79
CA LEU A 893 -6.93 -14.23 1.73
C LEU A 893 -5.65 -14.41 0.90
N VAL A 894 -5.52 -13.72 -0.24
CA VAL A 894 -4.42 -13.92 -1.19
C VAL A 894 -3.02 -13.81 -0.58
N PRO A 895 -2.65 -12.78 0.21
CA PRO A 895 -1.32 -12.73 0.84
C PRO A 895 -1.06 -13.91 1.79
N GLU A 896 -2.09 -14.46 2.44
CA GLU A 896 -1.95 -15.65 3.31
C GLU A 896 -1.63 -16.91 2.50
N LEU A 897 -2.14 -17.00 1.27
CA LEU A 897 -1.82 -18.11 0.36
C LEU A 897 -0.39 -17.99 -0.15
N TRP A 898 -0.02 -16.84 -0.70
CA TRP A 898 1.27 -16.64 -1.37
C TRP A 898 2.45 -16.77 -0.41
N CYS A 899 2.36 -16.24 0.81
CA CYS A 899 3.45 -16.35 1.77
C CYS A 899 3.67 -17.81 2.23
N ARG A 900 2.67 -18.68 2.07
CA ARG A 900 2.72 -20.11 2.40
C ARG A 900 3.07 -21.00 1.20
N MET A 901 3.35 -20.43 0.02
CA MET A 901 3.80 -21.16 -1.17
C MET A 901 5.33 -21.10 -1.30
N THR A 902 5.95 -22.21 -1.68
CA THR A 902 7.39 -22.22 -1.98
C THR A 902 7.68 -21.31 -3.19
N PRO A 903 8.94 -20.86 -3.38
CA PRO A 903 9.32 -20.09 -4.56
C PRO A 903 8.94 -20.75 -5.89
N GLN A 904 9.08 -22.08 -5.97
CA GLN A 904 8.75 -22.88 -7.14
C GLN A 904 7.23 -22.96 -7.36
N GLU A 905 6.46 -23.15 -6.28
CA GLU A 905 5.00 -23.22 -6.36
C GLU A 905 4.35 -21.93 -6.83
N ARG A 906 5.02 -20.79 -6.66
CA ARG A 906 4.55 -19.47 -7.11
C ARG A 906 4.82 -19.18 -8.59
N GLN A 907 5.64 -19.99 -9.25
CA GLN A 907 5.96 -19.77 -10.66
C GLN A 907 4.79 -20.20 -11.56
N PRO A 908 4.37 -19.36 -12.52
CA PRO A 908 3.30 -19.73 -13.45
C PRO A 908 3.58 -21.03 -14.21
N GLU A 909 4.83 -21.29 -14.58
CA GLU A 909 5.21 -22.52 -15.29
C GLU A 909 4.93 -23.76 -14.44
N PHE A 910 5.21 -23.68 -13.13
CA PHE A 910 4.86 -24.75 -12.20
C PHE A 910 3.35 -24.92 -12.10
N LEU A 911 2.62 -23.81 -11.93
CA LEU A 911 1.17 -23.85 -11.75
C LEU A 911 0.45 -24.38 -13.00
N ILE A 912 0.87 -23.97 -14.20
CA ILE A 912 0.34 -24.45 -15.48
C ILE A 912 0.67 -25.94 -15.66
N LYS A 913 1.95 -26.32 -15.51
CA LYS A 913 2.41 -27.71 -15.71
C LYS A 913 1.66 -28.71 -14.80
N HIS A 914 1.31 -28.30 -13.60
CA HIS A 914 0.62 -29.16 -12.63
C HIS A 914 -0.91 -28.96 -12.63
N GLY A 915 -1.48 -28.22 -13.57
CA GLY A 915 -2.93 -28.05 -13.73
C GLY A 915 -3.60 -27.21 -12.63
N HIS A 916 -2.84 -26.33 -11.98
CA HIS A 916 -3.35 -25.33 -11.04
C HIS A 916 -3.88 -24.07 -11.75
N LEU A 917 -3.48 -23.85 -12.99
CA LEU A 917 -3.99 -22.78 -13.85
C LEU A 917 -4.59 -23.37 -15.12
N GLU A 918 -5.70 -22.79 -15.59
CA GLU A 918 -6.29 -23.05 -16.90
C GLU A 918 -6.37 -21.77 -17.74
N ARG A 919 -6.11 -21.89 -19.05
CA ARG A 919 -6.11 -20.75 -19.98
C ARG A 919 -7.56 -20.34 -20.26
N CYS A 920 -7.86 -19.05 -20.17
CA CYS A 920 -9.10 -18.51 -20.73
C CYS A 920 -8.97 -18.49 -22.27
N THR A 921 -9.96 -18.99 -22.98
CA THR A 921 -9.94 -19.08 -24.45
C THR A 921 -11.02 -18.21 -25.07
N ASP A 922 -10.74 -17.67 -26.25
CA ASP A 922 -11.76 -17.00 -27.05
C ASP A 922 -12.95 -17.92 -27.31
N PHE A 923 -14.15 -17.35 -27.35
CA PHE A 923 -15.38 -18.12 -27.51
C PHE A 923 -16.40 -17.37 -28.36
N THR A 924 -17.32 -18.11 -28.98
CA THR A 924 -18.39 -17.54 -29.81
C THR A 924 -19.70 -17.49 -29.03
N HIS A 925 -20.33 -16.33 -28.99
CA HIS A 925 -21.67 -16.15 -28.44
C HIS A 925 -22.50 -15.24 -29.37
N ALA A 926 -23.75 -15.63 -29.63
CA ALA A 926 -24.64 -14.92 -30.55
C ALA A 926 -23.98 -14.55 -31.92
N GLY A 927 -23.18 -15.45 -32.49
CA GLY A 927 -22.51 -15.27 -33.78
C GLY A 927 -21.29 -14.34 -33.78
N ARG A 928 -20.85 -13.82 -32.62
CA ARG A 928 -19.64 -13.01 -32.47
C ARG A 928 -18.59 -13.72 -31.63
N THR A 929 -17.32 -13.59 -32.01
CA THR A 929 -16.18 -14.08 -31.23
C THR A 929 -15.76 -13.03 -30.21
N HIS A 930 -15.65 -13.45 -28.95
CA HIS A 930 -15.25 -12.61 -27.82
C HIS A 930 -13.85 -13.01 -27.36
N PRO A 931 -12.89 -12.06 -27.28
CA PRO A 931 -11.49 -12.38 -27.02
C PRO A 931 -11.18 -12.59 -25.53
N ALA A 932 -11.80 -13.61 -24.91
CA ALA A 932 -11.60 -13.93 -23.50
C ALA A 932 -10.18 -14.42 -23.17
N SER A 933 -9.37 -14.77 -24.18
CA SER A 933 -7.92 -14.97 -24.01
C SER A 933 -7.20 -13.77 -23.40
N ARG A 934 -7.74 -12.55 -23.50
CA ARG A 934 -7.17 -11.37 -22.84
C ARG A 934 -7.20 -11.43 -21.31
N LEU A 935 -7.98 -12.33 -20.72
CA LEU A 935 -8.02 -12.56 -19.27
C LEU A 935 -6.85 -13.41 -18.73
N GLY A 936 -6.00 -13.94 -19.62
CA GLY A 936 -4.87 -14.78 -19.23
C GLY A 936 -5.32 -16.17 -18.76
N TRP A 937 -4.84 -16.55 -17.59
CA TRP A 937 -5.07 -17.84 -16.94
C TRP A 937 -5.83 -17.62 -15.65
N ARG A 938 -6.59 -18.63 -15.21
CA ARG A 938 -7.33 -18.58 -13.93
C ARG A 938 -7.05 -19.80 -13.09
N ILE A 939 -7.21 -19.66 -11.78
CA ILE A 939 -7.04 -20.77 -10.84
C ILE A 939 -8.08 -21.87 -11.06
N THR A 940 -7.67 -23.11 -10.88
CA THR A 940 -8.54 -24.29 -11.00
C THR A 940 -8.98 -24.81 -9.63
N GLU A 941 -9.90 -25.77 -9.61
CA GLU A 941 -10.25 -26.51 -8.39
C GLU A 941 -9.01 -27.14 -7.73
N ARG A 942 -8.05 -27.63 -8.53
CA ARG A 942 -6.78 -28.19 -8.02
C ARG A 942 -5.95 -27.15 -7.27
N PHE A 943 -5.91 -25.91 -7.75
CA PHE A 943 -5.26 -24.81 -7.01
C PHE A 943 -5.93 -24.60 -5.66
N VAL A 944 -7.27 -24.53 -5.65
CA VAL A 944 -8.05 -24.33 -4.43
C VAL A 944 -7.76 -25.44 -3.42
N GLN A 945 -7.89 -26.70 -3.82
CA GLN A 945 -7.60 -27.85 -2.96
C GLN A 945 -6.17 -27.82 -2.39
N THR A 946 -5.18 -27.46 -3.21
CA THR A 946 -3.75 -27.54 -2.84
C THR A 946 -3.28 -26.37 -1.98
N PHE A 947 -3.61 -25.15 -2.38
CA PHE A 947 -3.08 -23.93 -1.77
C PHE A 947 -4.05 -23.30 -0.80
N CYS A 948 -5.36 -23.22 -1.12
CA CYS A 948 -6.35 -22.78 -0.13
C CYS A 948 -6.43 -23.76 1.05
N GLY A 949 -6.14 -25.05 0.82
CA GLY A 949 -5.97 -26.06 1.88
C GLY A 949 -4.79 -25.82 2.84
N ARG A 950 -3.99 -24.76 2.65
CA ARG A 950 -2.99 -24.29 3.64
C ARG A 950 -3.56 -23.33 4.67
N VAL A 951 -4.77 -22.82 4.41
CA VAL A 951 -5.49 -21.85 5.26
C VAL A 951 -6.84 -22.41 5.71
N LEU A 952 -7.55 -23.13 4.84
CA LEU A 952 -8.93 -23.58 5.02
C LEU A 952 -8.99 -25.08 5.34
N GLY A 953 -9.92 -25.47 6.21
CA GLY A 953 -10.15 -26.86 6.61
C GLY A 953 -10.78 -27.70 5.50
N ASP A 954 -11.73 -27.12 4.76
CA ASP A 954 -12.40 -27.72 3.60
C ASP A 954 -12.34 -26.79 2.38
N PRO A 955 -11.19 -26.70 1.70
CA PRO A 955 -11.00 -25.74 0.61
C PRO A 955 -11.92 -25.98 -0.59
N GLY A 956 -12.33 -27.23 -0.86
CA GLY A 956 -13.16 -27.58 -2.02
C GLY A 956 -14.59 -27.04 -1.95
N SER A 957 -15.01 -26.52 -0.79
CA SER A 957 -16.32 -25.92 -0.58
C SER A 957 -16.38 -24.41 -0.88
N VAL A 958 -15.22 -23.76 -1.01
CA VAL A 958 -15.12 -22.30 -0.96
C VAL A 958 -15.61 -21.65 -2.24
N PHE A 959 -15.19 -22.20 -3.38
CA PHE A 959 -15.52 -21.70 -4.70
C PHE A 959 -16.29 -22.78 -5.47
N GLU A 960 -17.55 -22.48 -5.77
CA GLU A 960 -18.36 -23.32 -6.66
C GLU A 960 -17.76 -23.32 -8.08
N PRO A 961 -18.05 -24.35 -8.91
CA PRO A 961 -17.54 -24.41 -10.27
C PRO A 961 -17.84 -23.17 -11.13
N ASP A 962 -18.98 -22.50 -10.89
CA ASP A 962 -19.40 -21.27 -11.58
C ASP A 962 -18.80 -19.99 -10.97
N MET A 963 -18.15 -20.06 -9.80
CA MET A 963 -17.28 -19.00 -9.30
C MET A 963 -15.89 -19.06 -9.97
N LEU A 964 -15.35 -20.27 -10.13
CA LEU A 964 -14.09 -20.49 -10.85
C LEU A 964 -14.23 -20.18 -12.34
N ARG A 965 -15.41 -20.42 -12.90
CA ARG A 965 -15.74 -20.21 -14.31
C ARG A 965 -16.99 -19.32 -14.47
N PRO A 966 -16.84 -17.98 -14.34
CA PRO A 966 -17.98 -17.05 -14.30
C PRO A 966 -18.91 -17.12 -15.53
N GLU A 967 -18.41 -17.60 -16.67
CA GLU A 967 -19.22 -17.84 -17.88
C GLU A 967 -20.35 -18.85 -17.67
N LEU A 968 -20.25 -19.72 -16.66
CA LEU A 968 -21.30 -20.68 -16.31
C LEU A 968 -22.48 -20.03 -15.57
N GLN A 969 -22.31 -18.81 -15.03
CA GLN A 969 -23.37 -18.09 -14.35
C GLN A 969 -24.35 -17.46 -15.35
N ASP A 970 -23.81 -16.78 -16.36
CA ASP A 970 -24.57 -16.16 -17.45
C ASP A 970 -23.64 -15.88 -18.64
N PRO A 971 -23.75 -16.67 -19.73
CA PRO A 971 -22.88 -16.50 -20.91
C PRO A 971 -23.03 -15.14 -21.60
N ALA A 972 -24.21 -14.52 -21.56
CA ALA A 972 -24.46 -13.24 -22.21
C ALA A 972 -23.82 -12.09 -21.42
N VAL A 973 -23.96 -12.09 -20.09
CA VAL A 973 -23.30 -11.11 -19.20
C VAL A 973 -21.78 -11.27 -19.24
N TYR A 974 -21.28 -12.51 -19.35
CA TYR A 974 -19.86 -12.77 -19.53
C TYR A 974 -19.34 -12.20 -20.86
N ALA A 975 -20.04 -12.46 -21.98
CA ALA A 975 -19.72 -11.89 -23.28
C ALA A 975 -19.73 -10.35 -23.29
N ASP A 976 -20.74 -9.73 -22.68
CA ASP A 976 -20.82 -8.26 -22.55
C ASP A 976 -19.69 -7.70 -21.68
N SER A 977 -19.30 -8.40 -20.61
CA SER A 977 -18.15 -8.02 -19.78
C SER A 977 -16.84 -8.04 -20.57
N ILE A 978 -16.62 -9.05 -21.41
CA ILE A 978 -15.44 -9.11 -22.30
C ILE A 978 -15.46 -7.96 -23.32
N ASP A 979 -16.59 -7.72 -23.98
CA ASP A 979 -16.75 -6.63 -24.94
C ASP A 979 -16.50 -5.26 -24.29
N ASN A 980 -16.96 -5.08 -23.05
CA ASN A 980 -16.74 -3.87 -22.27
C ASN A 980 -15.25 -3.66 -21.95
N ILE A 981 -14.55 -4.72 -21.52
CA ILE A 981 -13.10 -4.70 -21.27
C ILE A 981 -12.33 -4.32 -22.54
N VAL A 982 -12.63 -4.98 -23.67
CA VAL A 982 -11.94 -4.76 -24.95
C VAL A 982 -12.17 -3.35 -25.49
N THR A 983 -13.41 -2.84 -25.38
CA THR A 983 -13.76 -1.49 -25.80
C THR A 983 -12.97 -0.45 -25.00
N ALA A 984 -12.86 -0.65 -23.69
CA ALA A 984 -12.12 0.26 -22.83
C ALA A 984 -10.59 0.17 -23.07
N MET A 985 -10.05 -1.03 -23.33
CA MET A 985 -8.66 -1.21 -23.77
C MET A 985 -8.37 -0.44 -25.07
N ARG A 986 -9.25 -0.57 -26.08
CA ARG A 986 -9.14 0.18 -27.33
C ARG A 986 -9.17 1.69 -27.10
N SER A 987 -10.07 2.17 -26.24
CA SER A 987 -10.16 3.60 -25.89
C SER A 987 -8.89 4.09 -25.21
N ALA A 988 -8.34 3.33 -24.26
CA ALA A 988 -7.12 3.70 -23.56
C ALA A 988 -5.93 3.76 -24.52
N ALA A 989 -5.74 2.76 -25.39
CA ALA A 989 -4.71 2.79 -26.42
C ALA A 989 -4.89 3.97 -27.40
N GLY A 990 -6.13 4.27 -27.81
CA GLY A 990 -6.43 5.41 -28.70
C GLY A 990 -5.89 6.75 -28.19
N THR A 991 -5.82 6.95 -26.86
CA THR A 991 -5.29 8.19 -26.28
C THR A 991 -3.83 8.45 -26.63
N THR A 992 -2.98 7.41 -26.69
CA THR A 992 -1.54 7.55 -26.99
C THR A 992 -1.28 7.88 -28.46
N PHE A 993 -2.21 7.52 -29.35
CA PHE A 993 -2.16 7.93 -30.75
C PHE A 993 -2.63 9.36 -30.92
N ALA A 994 -3.66 9.77 -30.17
CA ALA A 994 -4.24 11.11 -30.25
C ALA A 994 -3.28 12.21 -29.79
N ASP A 995 -2.42 11.94 -28.81
CA ASP A 995 -1.35 12.87 -28.39
C ASP A 995 0.03 12.57 -28.99
N GLY A 996 0.12 11.57 -29.87
CA GLY A 996 1.36 11.17 -30.53
C GLY A 996 2.38 10.46 -29.63
N SER A 997 2.09 10.25 -28.35
CA SER A 997 3.02 9.62 -27.40
C SER A 997 3.35 8.16 -27.72
N VAL A 998 2.58 7.51 -28.59
CA VAL A 998 2.87 6.16 -29.11
C VAL A 998 4.27 6.06 -29.75
N THR A 999 4.81 7.16 -30.31
CA THR A 999 6.15 7.17 -30.91
C THR A 999 7.28 7.01 -29.89
N HIS A 1000 6.99 7.28 -28.62
CA HIS A 1000 7.94 7.07 -27.51
C HIS A 1000 7.78 5.69 -26.86
N ALA A 1001 6.83 4.87 -27.31
CA ALA A 1001 6.63 3.53 -26.77
C ALA A 1001 7.82 2.62 -27.11
N VAL A 1002 8.32 1.86 -26.13
CA VAL A 1002 9.28 0.80 -26.41
C VAL A 1002 8.64 -0.25 -27.35
N PRO A 1003 9.43 -0.97 -28.18
CA PRO A 1003 8.88 -1.83 -29.22
C PRO A 1003 7.76 -2.80 -28.79
N PRO A 1004 7.84 -3.48 -27.62
CA PRO A 1004 6.75 -4.34 -27.16
C PRO A 1004 5.45 -3.58 -26.90
N LEU A 1005 5.51 -2.39 -26.30
CA LEU A 1005 4.34 -1.55 -26.04
C LEU A 1005 3.81 -0.92 -27.32
N HIS A 1006 4.68 -0.50 -28.23
CA HIS A 1006 4.26 0.02 -29.53
C HIS A 1006 3.39 -1.01 -30.24
N ALA A 1007 3.88 -2.25 -30.37
CA ALA A 1007 3.12 -3.35 -30.96
C ALA A 1007 1.81 -3.64 -30.20
N LEU A 1008 1.86 -3.67 -28.86
CA LEU A 1008 0.69 -3.93 -28.02
C LEU A 1008 -0.40 -2.85 -28.20
N LEU A 1009 -0.03 -1.57 -28.28
CA LEU A 1009 -0.96 -0.46 -28.47
C LEU A 1009 -1.68 -0.53 -29.81
N HIS A 1010 -0.98 -0.94 -30.89
CA HIS A 1010 -1.62 -1.23 -32.18
C HIS A 1010 -2.58 -2.41 -32.09
N ILE A 1011 -2.19 -3.52 -31.44
CA ILE A 1011 -3.09 -4.67 -31.22
C ILE A 1011 -4.33 -4.29 -30.39
N MET A 1012 -4.17 -3.46 -29.36
CA MET A 1012 -5.29 -2.99 -28.54
C MET A 1012 -6.27 -2.13 -29.35
N ARG A 1013 -5.75 -1.24 -30.22
CA ARG A 1013 -6.57 -0.33 -31.02
C ARG A 1013 -7.22 -1.05 -32.21
N ASP A 1014 -6.39 -1.72 -33.01
CA ASP A 1014 -6.70 -2.20 -34.36
C ASP A 1014 -6.91 -3.71 -34.44
N GLY A 1015 -6.59 -4.45 -33.37
CA GLY A 1015 -6.67 -5.92 -33.31
C GLY A 1015 -5.41 -6.62 -33.82
N THR A 1016 -4.56 -5.93 -34.60
CA THR A 1016 -3.30 -6.47 -35.13
C THR A 1016 -2.19 -5.42 -35.12
N TRP A 1017 -0.94 -5.89 -35.15
CA TRP A 1017 0.24 -5.08 -35.43
C TRP A 1017 1.00 -5.73 -36.59
N GLU A 1018 1.17 -5.03 -37.72
CA GLU A 1018 1.79 -5.59 -38.93
C GLU A 1018 1.11 -6.89 -39.42
N GLY A 1019 -0.22 -6.99 -39.26
CA GLY A 1019 -0.99 -8.19 -39.58
C GLY A 1019 -0.88 -9.34 -38.55
N ARG A 1020 -0.08 -9.15 -37.48
CA ARG A 1020 0.12 -10.13 -36.40
C ARG A 1020 -0.88 -9.91 -35.27
N THR A 1021 -1.36 -10.99 -34.67
CA THR A 1021 -2.25 -10.96 -33.50
C THR A 1021 -1.45 -11.03 -32.20
N VAL A 1022 -2.14 -10.97 -31.06
CA VAL A 1022 -1.53 -11.11 -29.72
C VAL A 1022 -0.86 -12.48 -29.53
N ASP A 1023 -1.27 -13.52 -30.25
CA ASP A 1023 -0.72 -14.88 -30.11
C ASP A 1023 0.44 -15.18 -31.07
N ASP A 1024 0.79 -14.24 -31.96
CA ASP A 1024 1.91 -14.42 -32.88
C ASP A 1024 3.24 -14.56 -32.11
N PRO A 1025 4.03 -15.63 -32.35
CA PRO A 1025 5.29 -15.85 -31.65
C PRO A 1025 6.30 -14.69 -31.77
N VAL A 1026 6.29 -13.96 -32.88
CA VAL A 1026 7.18 -12.79 -33.07
C VAL A 1026 6.78 -11.65 -32.14
N PHE A 1027 5.48 -11.41 -31.96
CA PHE A 1027 4.98 -10.43 -30.99
C PHE A 1027 5.30 -10.87 -29.56
N ARG A 1028 5.03 -12.14 -29.20
CA ARG A 1028 5.32 -12.68 -27.86
C ARG A 1028 6.81 -12.59 -27.50
N ALA A 1029 7.70 -12.80 -28.49
CA ALA A 1029 9.15 -12.71 -28.32
C ALA A 1029 9.63 -11.31 -27.88
N LEU A 1030 8.92 -10.23 -28.23
CA LEU A 1030 9.25 -8.86 -27.80
C LEU A 1030 9.28 -8.70 -26.26
N PHE A 1031 8.56 -9.56 -25.53
CA PHE A 1031 8.49 -9.54 -24.07
C PHE A 1031 9.52 -10.48 -23.40
N ASN A 1032 10.31 -11.21 -24.19
CA ASN A 1032 11.31 -12.13 -23.66
C ASN A 1032 12.49 -11.37 -23.04
N ARG A 1033 12.80 -11.67 -21.77
CA ARG A 1033 13.85 -10.98 -21.02
C ARG A 1033 15.21 -11.00 -21.70
N ASP A 1034 15.66 -12.16 -22.18
CA ASP A 1034 17.02 -12.30 -22.71
C ASP A 1034 17.16 -11.55 -24.05
N GLN A 1035 16.10 -11.52 -24.86
CA GLN A 1035 16.03 -10.66 -26.05
C GLN A 1035 16.02 -9.18 -25.71
N VAL A 1036 15.26 -8.76 -24.68
CA VAL A 1036 15.24 -7.36 -24.24
C VAL A 1036 16.61 -6.91 -23.74
N LEU A 1037 17.27 -7.70 -22.89
CA LEU A 1037 18.59 -7.37 -22.34
C LEU A 1037 19.69 -7.21 -23.41
N THR A 1038 19.51 -7.81 -24.59
CA THR A 1038 20.44 -7.73 -25.72
C THR A 1038 19.97 -6.77 -26.83
N SER A 1039 18.83 -6.12 -26.66
CA SER A 1039 18.24 -5.26 -27.68
C SER A 1039 18.83 -3.85 -27.72
N ASP A 1040 18.87 -3.26 -28.92
CA ASP A 1040 19.34 -1.88 -29.12
C ASP A 1040 18.47 -0.85 -28.37
N TRP A 1041 17.16 -1.09 -28.27
CA TRP A 1041 16.27 -0.15 -27.59
C TRP A 1041 16.48 -0.16 -26.08
N TYR A 1042 16.79 -1.31 -25.47
CA TYR A 1042 17.14 -1.36 -24.05
C TYR A 1042 18.50 -0.70 -23.82
N LEU A 1043 19.49 -0.97 -24.67
CA LEU A 1043 20.78 -0.27 -24.64
C LEU A 1043 20.61 1.25 -24.77
N ALA A 1044 19.68 1.73 -25.61
CA ALA A 1044 19.36 3.15 -25.73
C ALA A 1044 18.82 3.73 -24.40
N ARG A 1045 18.02 2.98 -23.64
CA ARG A 1045 17.57 3.39 -22.29
C ARG A 1045 18.72 3.48 -21.29
N LEU A 1046 19.69 2.57 -21.36
CA LEU A 1046 20.88 2.62 -20.49
C LEU A 1046 21.78 3.81 -20.85
N LYS A 1047 21.96 4.11 -22.14
CA LYS A 1047 22.67 5.31 -22.62
C LYS A 1047 21.95 6.60 -22.23
N ALA A 1048 20.61 6.60 -22.29
CA ALA A 1048 19.79 7.69 -21.79
C ALA A 1048 19.99 7.89 -20.29
N GLN A 1049 20.03 6.82 -19.50
CA GLN A 1049 20.31 6.91 -18.07
C GLN A 1049 21.70 7.52 -17.79
N GLN A 1050 22.75 7.05 -18.48
CA GLN A 1050 24.08 7.63 -18.36
C GLN A 1050 24.09 9.13 -18.71
N THR A 1051 23.31 9.54 -19.71
CA THR A 1051 23.12 10.96 -20.06
C THR A 1051 22.50 11.74 -18.90
N VAL A 1052 21.38 11.25 -18.35
CA VAL A 1052 20.67 11.88 -17.22
C VAL A 1052 21.61 12.04 -16.02
N ASP A 1053 22.30 10.96 -15.64
CA ASP A 1053 23.23 10.97 -14.51
C ASP A 1053 24.40 11.93 -14.74
N THR A 1054 24.93 12.02 -15.97
CA THR A 1054 26.00 12.96 -16.31
C THR A 1054 25.54 14.41 -16.14
N LEU A 1055 24.39 14.76 -16.72
CA LEU A 1055 23.84 16.13 -16.61
C LEU A 1055 23.54 16.50 -15.16
N LEU A 1056 23.02 15.56 -14.38
CA LEU A 1056 22.70 15.74 -12.97
C LEU A 1056 23.95 15.97 -12.12
N TRP A 1057 24.97 15.10 -12.22
CA TRP A 1057 26.21 15.26 -11.46
C TRP A 1057 27.01 16.50 -11.87
N GLU A 1058 26.92 16.92 -13.13
CA GLU A 1058 27.49 18.18 -13.60
C GLU A 1058 26.75 19.40 -13.05
N LYS A 1059 25.42 19.34 -12.91
CA LYS A 1059 24.62 20.36 -12.20
C LYS A 1059 25.03 20.44 -10.72
N HIS A 1060 25.20 19.30 -10.05
CA HIS A 1060 25.63 19.25 -8.65
C HIS A 1060 27.02 19.84 -8.42
N ALA A 1061 28.02 19.42 -9.21
CA ALA A 1061 29.38 19.92 -9.08
C ALA A 1061 29.44 21.44 -9.29
N ARG A 1062 28.81 21.95 -10.37
CA ARG A 1062 28.76 23.39 -10.66
C ARG A 1062 28.11 24.20 -9.54
N TYR A 1063 27.01 23.71 -8.97
CA TYR A 1063 26.32 24.42 -7.90
C TYR A 1063 27.18 24.53 -6.64
N LEU A 1064 27.79 23.42 -6.20
CA LEU A 1064 28.67 23.39 -5.04
C LEU A 1064 29.89 24.30 -5.21
N GLU A 1065 30.52 24.29 -6.38
CA GLU A 1065 31.66 25.13 -6.72
C GLU A 1065 31.30 26.62 -6.71
N ALA A 1066 30.18 26.99 -7.36
CA ALA A 1066 29.69 28.36 -7.39
C ALA A 1066 29.31 28.86 -5.99
N PHE A 1067 28.75 27.99 -5.15
CA PHE A 1067 28.41 28.31 -3.77
C PHE A 1067 29.66 28.55 -2.92
N LEU A 1068 30.65 27.65 -2.99
CA LEU A 1068 31.93 27.75 -2.28
C LEU A 1068 32.74 28.99 -2.68
N ALA A 1069 32.65 29.41 -3.95
CA ALA A 1069 33.32 30.62 -4.42
C ALA A 1069 32.74 31.92 -3.82
N ARG A 1070 31.47 31.88 -3.38
CA ARG A 1070 30.74 33.06 -2.86
C ARG A 1070 30.61 33.07 -1.34
N HIS A 1071 30.65 31.91 -0.69
CA HIS A 1071 30.39 31.78 0.74
C HIS A 1071 31.53 31.01 1.43
N ALA A 1072 32.10 31.59 2.48
CA ALA A 1072 33.10 30.94 3.34
C ALA A 1072 32.51 30.59 4.72
N GLY A 1073 33.01 29.53 5.35
CA GLY A 1073 32.76 29.28 6.78
C GLY A 1073 31.35 28.79 7.17
N THR A 1074 30.66 28.04 6.31
CA THR A 1074 29.29 27.55 6.58
C THR A 1074 29.18 26.44 7.63
N GLY A 1075 30.30 25.86 8.08
CA GLY A 1075 30.33 24.72 9.01
C GLY A 1075 29.89 23.38 8.40
N LEU A 1076 29.54 23.36 7.11
CA LEU A 1076 29.16 22.17 6.36
C LEU A 1076 30.36 21.62 5.57
N PRO A 1077 30.50 20.30 5.37
CA PRO A 1077 31.61 19.68 4.64
C PRO A 1077 31.44 19.82 3.11
N LEU A 1078 31.22 21.05 2.62
CA LEU A 1078 30.87 21.31 1.21
C LEU A 1078 32.03 21.07 0.26
N ALA A 1079 33.28 21.25 0.69
CA ALA A 1079 34.46 20.93 -0.11
C ALA A 1079 34.55 19.42 -0.39
N ASP A 1080 34.31 18.58 0.63
CA ASP A 1080 34.29 17.13 0.48
C ASP A 1080 33.12 16.68 -0.42
N ARG A 1081 31.95 17.29 -0.24
CA ARG A 1081 30.79 17.05 -1.12
C ARG A 1081 31.08 17.43 -2.58
N ALA A 1082 31.78 18.54 -2.81
CA ALA A 1082 32.17 18.97 -4.16
C ALA A 1082 33.18 17.99 -4.79
N ALA A 1083 34.16 17.52 -4.02
CA ALA A 1083 35.10 16.49 -4.46
C ALA A 1083 34.38 15.17 -4.80
N ALA A 1084 33.47 14.71 -3.93
CA ALA A 1084 32.66 13.53 -4.16
C ALA A 1084 31.77 13.68 -5.42
N ALA A 1085 31.14 14.85 -5.63
CA ALA A 1085 30.34 15.11 -6.82
C ALA A 1085 31.17 15.05 -8.12
N ARG A 1086 32.42 15.55 -8.12
CA ARG A 1086 33.35 15.40 -9.25
C ARG A 1086 33.75 13.95 -9.49
N GLN A 1087 33.99 13.19 -8.42
CA GLN A 1087 34.29 11.76 -8.53
C GLN A 1087 33.10 10.99 -9.13
N SER A 1088 31.87 11.25 -8.65
CA SER A 1088 30.66 10.68 -9.23
C SER A 1088 30.48 11.08 -10.69
N LEU A 1089 30.72 12.34 -11.06
CA LEU A 1089 30.67 12.80 -12.45
C LEU A 1089 31.67 12.05 -13.34
N ALA A 1090 32.90 11.85 -12.87
CA ALA A 1090 33.91 11.08 -13.60
C ALA A 1090 33.49 9.61 -13.75
N ALA A 1091 32.94 9.01 -12.68
CA ALA A 1091 32.46 7.63 -12.69
C ALA A 1091 31.31 7.42 -13.68
N VAL A 1092 30.30 8.30 -13.71
CA VAL A 1092 29.16 8.15 -14.62
C VAL A 1092 29.52 8.38 -16.08
N ARG A 1093 30.54 9.21 -16.36
CA ARG A 1093 31.08 9.41 -17.72
C ARG A 1093 31.92 8.22 -18.21
N ALA A 1094 32.39 7.36 -17.31
CA ALA A 1094 33.22 6.21 -17.69
C ALA A 1094 32.40 5.15 -18.45
N PRO A 1095 32.99 4.47 -19.47
CA PRO A 1095 32.31 3.41 -20.21
C PRO A 1095 31.81 2.25 -19.34
N ALA A 1096 32.53 1.94 -18.25
CA ALA A 1096 32.17 0.88 -17.31
C ALA A 1096 30.83 1.16 -16.57
N TYR A 1097 30.43 2.43 -16.45
CA TYR A 1097 29.15 2.77 -15.83
C TYR A 1097 27.97 2.18 -16.58
N LEU A 1098 28.02 2.21 -17.92
CA LEU A 1098 26.95 1.66 -18.76
C LEU A 1098 26.72 0.16 -18.50
N GLN A 1099 27.81 -0.60 -18.28
CA GLN A 1099 27.71 -2.02 -17.94
C GLN A 1099 27.04 -2.22 -16.59
N SER A 1100 27.33 -1.37 -15.59
CA SER A 1100 26.72 -1.43 -14.26
C SER A 1100 25.21 -1.16 -14.24
N LEU A 1101 24.68 -0.53 -15.29
CA LEU A 1101 23.25 -0.25 -15.44
C LEU A 1101 22.44 -1.41 -16.03
N THR A 1102 23.11 -2.44 -16.58
CA THR A 1102 22.44 -3.63 -17.12
C THR A 1102 21.64 -4.33 -16.03
N GLY A 1103 20.36 -4.58 -16.27
CA GLY A 1103 19.42 -5.13 -15.27
C GLY A 1103 18.64 -4.05 -14.48
N THR A 1104 18.89 -2.76 -14.74
CA THR A 1104 18.03 -1.66 -14.25
C THR A 1104 16.97 -1.29 -15.29
N ILE A 1105 16.01 -0.43 -14.93
CA ILE A 1105 15.00 0.08 -15.89
C ILE A 1105 15.52 1.16 -16.86
N GLY A 1106 16.70 1.73 -16.62
CA GLY A 1106 17.26 2.85 -17.36
C GLY A 1106 16.40 4.12 -17.31
N ALA A 1107 16.62 5.04 -18.26
CA ALA A 1107 15.81 6.26 -18.44
C ALA A 1107 15.10 6.24 -19.80
N ASP A 1108 14.07 7.08 -19.95
CA ASP A 1108 13.39 7.26 -21.22
C ASP A 1108 14.25 8.10 -22.19
N PRO A 1109 14.59 7.59 -23.40
CA PRO A 1109 15.40 8.33 -24.35
C PRO A 1109 14.79 9.66 -24.81
N ALA A 1110 13.46 9.76 -24.90
CA ALA A 1110 12.79 10.98 -25.31
C ALA A 1110 12.94 12.09 -24.24
N LEU A 1111 12.85 11.72 -22.95
CA LEU A 1111 13.08 12.65 -21.84
C LEU A 1111 14.56 13.07 -21.76
N ALA A 1112 15.48 12.11 -21.89
CA ALA A 1112 16.91 12.42 -21.89
C ALA A 1112 17.34 13.32 -23.06
N ALA A 1113 16.69 13.18 -24.23
CA ALA A 1113 16.89 14.08 -25.37
C ALA A 1113 16.35 15.48 -25.06
N ALA A 1114 15.16 15.59 -24.46
CA ALA A 1114 14.57 16.87 -24.07
C ALA A 1114 15.39 17.62 -23.01
N MET A 1115 16.14 16.91 -22.15
CA MET A 1115 17.05 17.53 -21.18
C MET A 1115 18.33 18.11 -21.79
N LYS A 1116 18.73 17.63 -22.98
CA LYS A 1116 19.92 18.09 -23.70
C LYS A 1116 19.65 19.32 -24.58
N ALA A 1117 18.43 19.41 -25.10
CA ALA A 1117 17.94 20.55 -25.87
C ALA A 1117 17.73 21.76 -24.95
#